data_AF-A0A261FFM2-F1
#
_entry.id   AF-A0A261FFM2-F1
#
_cell.length_a   1.000
_cell.length_b   1.000
_cell.length_c   1.000
_cell.angle_alpha   90.00
_cell.angle_beta   90.00
_cell.angle_gamma   90.00
#
_symmetry.space_group_name_H-M   'P 1'
#
loop_
_entity.id
_entity.type
_entity.pdbx_description
1 polymer ?
#
loop_
_entity_poly.entity_id
_entity_poly.type
_entity_poly.pdbx_seq_one_letter_code
_entity_poly.pdbx_strand_id
1 'polypeptide(L)'
;MGIIKRMQGGLLATAMLLAAVVVPAQAASAAETKPAAGDTATINLLNVNDFHGRIDTGLTVPFASTVQQLKAEYPDSSLFLGAGDLIGASLFNSSIQKDQPTIDVLNALDLKASSVGNHEFDQGYADLTGRVIGAENARNAKWDYLGANVYKKGTTTPALKEYSIQNVNGVKVGVIGAVTEETSTLVSPGGIADITFGDPVEAVNRVAKQLTDGNEDNGEADVLVAEYHEGAPANEDDKTAKPTIDEQKASSPVFKHIVDDTDPSVNAIFTAHTHMKYSYTDAAHNNRPVIQTGSYAANVGQVVLNYNKTNHTVSYEKSGNVAAPTAPEGVSKADFDVQLAAADKSGVTANVKKIVDAAVAKGAEEGNKKVGSVSADITTAFKDGKRDDRGSESTMGNLVADSLLDSLSSPDRGGAEIGVVNPGGLRAEFCKTGDNASCTLAADGSITYSQANAVLPFLNNLWTTTLTGAQFKEALEQQWQTTTDGSTPSRPYLQLGLSHNVSYTYDPDAKQGEHITSVTVNGQPLDPAKEYRIGSFSFLLQGGDNFRAFAQGKNTKDTGLVDRDAWIEYIGKNSPLAPRYDRRAVAVTGLPTGEVKAGDSFELKFSKLTLTSLGVPAETALTAKIGDATVGTAAVKDGDSATLKVTVPADLATGDATLTVTGATDGTTVTVPLKVVAAGEQPQPIEPAIALGDENGNALESLTLKPNDEKIVRAYVKGENVEGTPVYWKSSDPTIVSFKPKDAQTGKSGARAVVGYDEQTLLAHKDGNVVITVTATVNGKELKAELPVAVRDGQVVKPALYFTDTNGKKITSLKLKKGASQKVWAVGEGKNLEGTPVYWKSSDPQIVSFAEKTDSNEAQNNTATVAFNEQTLLAHENGTVTITVTSTIDGTELKAELPVTVGEDVAVAAPNQGSPNTGASNNTTKPAAKTSRNGLAKTGADVAIVAAVVVLLVGAGFGAVRLSAKRD
;
A
#
# COMPACT_ATOMS: atom_id res chain seq x y z
N MET A 1 64.63 0.74 17.64
CA MET A 1 65.76 1.67 17.89
C MET A 1 65.40 2.54 19.09
N GLY A 2 66.13 2.42 20.22
CA GLY A 2 66.18 3.31 21.41
C GLY A 2 64.92 3.42 22.30
N ILE A 3 64.75 2.79 23.48
CA ILE A 3 65.51 2.72 24.76
C ILE A 3 65.36 4.00 25.65
N ILE A 4 64.47 4.00 26.66
CA ILE A 4 64.63 3.73 28.14
C ILE A 4 65.35 4.81 28.97
N LYS A 5 64.75 5.24 30.09
CA LYS A 5 65.27 5.24 31.51
C LYS A 5 64.31 6.05 32.42
N ARG A 6 63.73 5.55 33.52
CA ARG A 6 64.22 4.96 34.81
C ARG A 6 64.25 6.00 35.94
N MET A 7 63.63 5.66 37.09
CA MET A 7 64.08 5.89 38.49
C MET A 7 62.93 5.49 39.44
N GLN A 8 63.09 5.20 40.74
CA GLN A 8 63.90 4.25 41.52
C GLN A 8 63.48 4.42 43.00
N GLY A 9 63.54 3.35 43.82
CA GLY A 9 63.56 3.37 45.31
C GLY A 9 62.20 3.09 45.98
N GLY A 10 62.01 2.19 46.96
CA GLY A 10 62.89 1.51 47.94
C GLY A 10 62.26 1.70 49.34
N LEU A 11 61.52 0.74 49.91
CA LEU A 11 61.87 -0.42 50.77
C LEU A 11 61.83 -0.14 52.31
N LEU A 12 61.42 -1.20 53.04
CA LEU A 12 61.41 -1.49 54.50
C LEU A 12 60.08 -1.30 55.26
N ALA A 13 59.62 -2.16 56.17
CA ALA A 13 59.62 -3.62 56.41
C ALA A 13 59.02 -3.81 57.82
N THR A 14 58.05 -4.70 58.04
CA THR A 14 57.94 -5.46 59.30
C THR A 14 57.08 -6.72 59.12
N ALA A 15 57.55 -7.81 59.73
CA ALA A 15 57.12 -9.19 59.55
C ALA A 15 56.03 -9.64 60.54
N MET A 16 55.25 -10.68 60.20
CA MET A 16 55.02 -11.85 61.06
C MET A 16 54.31 -13.01 60.31
N LEU A 17 54.74 -14.23 60.65
CA LEU A 17 54.41 -15.57 60.12
C LEU A 17 52.91 -15.96 60.24
N LEU A 18 52.39 -16.75 59.30
CA LEU A 18 52.08 -18.19 59.47
C LEU A 18 51.58 -18.83 58.15
N ALA A 19 51.80 -20.14 58.05
CA ALA A 19 51.87 -20.94 56.82
C ALA A 19 50.55 -21.20 56.07
N ALA A 20 50.60 -21.12 54.75
CA ALA A 20 49.81 -21.93 53.83
C ALA A 20 50.73 -22.37 52.68
N VAL A 21 50.78 -23.68 52.43
CA VAL A 21 51.61 -24.30 51.39
C VAL A 21 51.10 -23.85 50.02
N VAL A 22 51.87 -23.02 49.33
CA VAL A 22 51.69 -22.69 47.92
C VAL A 22 52.58 -23.64 47.12
N VAL A 23 51.98 -24.58 46.40
CA VAL A 23 52.62 -25.20 45.24
C VAL A 23 52.56 -24.14 44.13
N PRO A 24 53.67 -23.70 43.52
CA PRO A 24 53.60 -22.79 42.40
C PRO A 24 52.96 -23.53 41.21
N ALA A 25 51.71 -23.17 40.92
CA ALA A 25 51.10 -23.44 39.62
C ALA A 25 51.95 -22.69 38.58
N GLN A 26 52.79 -23.45 37.90
CA GLN A 26 53.45 -23.02 36.69
C GLN A 26 52.32 -22.73 35.69
N ALA A 27 52.03 -21.44 35.48
CA ALA A 27 51.16 -21.02 34.40
C ALA A 27 51.87 -21.41 33.10
N ALA A 28 51.58 -22.62 32.63
CA ALA A 28 51.76 -22.98 31.25
C ALA A 28 50.85 -22.02 30.48
N SER A 29 51.47 -20.99 29.89
CA SER A 29 50.89 -20.34 28.71
C SER A 29 50.53 -21.47 27.76
N ALA A 30 49.24 -21.78 27.65
CA ALA A 30 48.71 -22.46 26.50
C ALA A 30 48.99 -21.53 25.32
N ALA A 31 50.17 -21.67 24.73
CA ALA A 31 50.40 -21.18 23.40
C ALA A 31 49.36 -21.90 22.54
N GLU A 32 48.36 -21.16 22.08
CA GLU A 32 47.56 -21.58 20.93
C GLU A 32 48.58 -21.90 19.84
N THR A 33 48.78 -23.20 19.61
CA THR A 33 49.54 -23.68 18.48
C THR A 33 48.81 -23.22 17.24
N LYS A 34 49.31 -22.15 16.61
CA LYS A 34 48.94 -21.78 15.25
C LYS A 34 49.01 -23.07 14.41
N PRO A 35 47.92 -23.50 13.75
CA PRO A 35 47.94 -24.70 12.94
C PRO A 35 49.09 -24.62 11.94
N ALA A 36 49.80 -25.73 11.77
CA ALA A 36 50.80 -25.85 10.73
C ALA A 36 50.15 -25.52 9.37
N ALA A 37 50.85 -24.78 8.51
CA ALA A 37 50.35 -24.25 7.25
C ALA A 37 49.97 -25.31 6.18
N GLY A 38 49.79 -26.58 6.56
CA GLY A 38 49.41 -27.70 5.69
C GLY A 38 48.03 -28.31 5.95
N ASP A 39 47.31 -27.89 7.00
CA ASP A 39 46.03 -28.52 7.42
C ASP A 39 44.78 -27.75 6.97
N THR A 40 44.93 -26.60 6.33
CA THR A 40 43.82 -25.75 5.89
C THR A 40 43.70 -25.77 4.36
N ALA A 41 42.50 -26.02 3.84
CA ALA A 41 42.16 -25.85 2.43
C ALA A 41 41.36 -24.56 2.21
N THR A 42 41.78 -23.76 1.24
CA THR A 42 41.05 -22.56 0.80
C THR A 42 40.01 -22.93 -0.24
N ILE A 43 38.85 -22.27 -0.16
CA ILE A 43 37.72 -22.41 -1.06
C ILE A 43 37.30 -21.00 -1.49
N ASN A 44 37.42 -20.73 -2.79
CA ASN A 44 37.04 -19.46 -3.42
C ASN A 44 35.72 -19.66 -4.16
N LEU A 45 34.61 -19.23 -3.57
CA LEU A 45 33.29 -19.28 -4.16
C LEU A 45 33.09 -18.03 -5.01
N LEU A 46 32.84 -18.23 -6.30
CA LEU A 46 32.46 -17.18 -7.24
C LEU A 46 30.99 -17.35 -7.59
N ASN A 47 30.23 -16.26 -7.65
CA ASN A 47 28.79 -16.35 -7.90
C ASN A 47 28.29 -15.26 -8.86
N VAL A 48 27.22 -15.58 -9.58
CA VAL A 48 26.43 -14.65 -10.40
C VAL A 48 24.93 -14.91 -10.20
N ASN A 49 24.13 -13.84 -10.26
CA ASN A 49 22.68 -13.92 -10.20
C ASN A 49 22.04 -12.98 -11.22
N ASP A 50 20.79 -13.25 -11.59
CA ASP A 50 19.98 -12.39 -12.47
C ASP A 50 20.74 -12.02 -13.76
N PHE A 51 21.44 -13.02 -14.34
CA PHE A 51 22.22 -12.86 -15.56
C PHE A 51 21.30 -12.57 -16.76
N HIS A 52 20.06 -13.07 -16.75
CA HIS A 52 19.01 -12.77 -17.73
C HIS A 52 19.51 -12.72 -19.17
N GLY A 53 20.23 -13.77 -19.57
CA GLY A 53 20.83 -13.92 -20.88
C GLY A 53 21.47 -12.65 -21.45
N ARG A 54 22.29 -11.95 -20.65
CA ARG A 54 23.07 -10.79 -21.11
C ARG A 54 24.21 -11.23 -22.03
N ILE A 55 23.82 -11.60 -23.25
CA ILE A 55 24.69 -11.98 -24.36
C ILE A 55 24.82 -10.81 -25.30
N ASP A 56 25.88 -10.03 -25.14
CA ASP A 56 26.15 -8.89 -26.01
C ASP A 56 27.63 -8.47 -26.00
N THR A 57 28.02 -7.75 -27.06
CA THR A 57 29.37 -7.20 -27.24
C THR A 57 29.67 -6.15 -26.18
N GLY A 58 30.85 -6.22 -25.55
CA GLY A 58 31.26 -5.31 -24.48
C GLY A 58 30.54 -5.50 -23.16
N LEU A 59 29.82 -6.61 -22.99
CA LEU A 59 29.14 -6.96 -21.75
C LEU A 59 29.57 -8.35 -21.28
N THR A 60 29.34 -9.38 -22.09
CA THR A 60 29.55 -10.78 -21.68
C THR A 60 31.03 -11.14 -21.56
N VAL A 61 31.87 -10.65 -22.46
CA VAL A 61 33.32 -10.92 -22.44
C VAL A 61 34.02 -10.24 -21.26
N PRO A 62 33.70 -8.97 -20.90
CA PRO A 62 34.12 -8.38 -19.63
C PRO A 62 33.78 -9.21 -18.40
N PHE A 63 32.53 -9.67 -18.29
CA PHE A 63 32.11 -10.54 -17.19
C PHE A 63 32.93 -11.83 -17.15
N ALA A 64 33.07 -12.52 -18.29
CA ALA A 64 33.88 -13.73 -18.39
C ALA A 64 35.34 -13.49 -17.99
N SER A 65 35.92 -12.36 -18.40
CA SER A 65 37.27 -11.97 -18.01
C SER A 65 37.40 -11.79 -16.50
N THR A 66 36.42 -11.17 -15.84
CA THR A 66 36.38 -11.03 -14.37
C THR A 66 36.30 -12.39 -13.68
N VAL A 67 35.44 -13.30 -14.15
CA VAL A 67 35.38 -14.67 -13.59
C VAL A 67 36.75 -15.36 -13.70
N GLN A 68 37.39 -15.30 -14.86
CA GLN A 68 38.69 -15.93 -15.08
C GLN A 68 39.81 -15.27 -14.25
N GLN A 69 39.78 -13.94 -14.08
CA GLN A 69 40.69 -13.23 -13.20
C GLN A 69 40.56 -13.72 -11.75
N LEU A 70 39.34 -13.82 -11.25
CA LEU A 70 39.08 -14.25 -9.87
C LEU A 70 39.40 -15.73 -9.63
N LYS A 71 39.19 -16.60 -10.65
CA LYS A 71 39.68 -17.99 -10.59
C LYS A 71 41.20 -18.07 -10.53
N ALA A 72 41.91 -17.17 -11.23
CA ALA A 72 43.36 -17.13 -11.24
C ALA A 72 43.98 -16.62 -9.92
N GLU A 73 43.23 -15.88 -9.09
CA GLU A 73 43.66 -15.52 -7.73
C GLU A 73 43.79 -16.75 -6.82
N TYR A 74 42.93 -17.75 -7.01
CA TYR A 74 42.90 -18.99 -6.23
C TYR A 74 42.83 -20.22 -7.17
N PRO A 75 43.93 -20.57 -7.86
CA PRO A 75 43.98 -21.71 -8.76
C PRO A 75 43.59 -23.01 -8.06
N ASP A 76 42.87 -23.89 -8.75
CA ASP A 76 42.40 -25.21 -8.27
C ASP A 76 41.48 -25.18 -7.03
N SER A 77 41.20 -23.98 -6.51
CA SER A 77 40.48 -23.74 -5.26
C SER A 77 39.17 -23.00 -5.51
N SER A 78 38.82 -22.74 -6.77
CA SER A 78 37.70 -21.89 -7.15
C SER A 78 36.49 -22.70 -7.62
N LEU A 79 35.31 -22.33 -7.14
CA LEU A 79 34.02 -22.91 -7.51
C LEU A 79 33.11 -21.80 -8.05
N PHE A 80 32.69 -21.90 -9.31
CA PHE A 80 31.76 -20.93 -9.89
C PHE A 80 30.32 -21.44 -9.80
N LEU A 81 29.47 -20.63 -9.17
CA LEU A 81 28.09 -20.91 -8.79
C LEU A 81 27.15 -19.82 -9.33
N GLY A 82 25.84 -20.05 -9.22
CA GLY A 82 24.87 -19.01 -9.49
C GLY A 82 23.59 -19.11 -8.66
N ALA A 83 22.93 -17.99 -8.43
CA ALA A 83 21.73 -17.92 -7.61
C ALA A 83 20.44 -17.75 -8.43
N GLY A 84 20.36 -18.27 -9.66
CA GLY A 84 19.15 -18.27 -10.50
C GLY A 84 18.98 -17.04 -11.41
N ASP A 85 17.93 -17.08 -12.22
CA ASP A 85 17.62 -16.14 -13.31
C ASP A 85 18.80 -15.94 -14.26
N LEU A 86 19.42 -17.06 -14.63
CA LEU A 86 20.51 -17.07 -15.58
C LEU A 86 19.98 -16.88 -17.01
N ILE A 87 18.81 -17.46 -17.28
CA ILE A 87 18.06 -17.37 -18.55
C ILE A 87 16.72 -16.64 -18.35
N GLY A 88 15.92 -16.46 -19.41
CA GLY A 88 14.67 -15.69 -19.33
C GLY A 88 14.91 -14.19 -19.15
N ALA A 89 13.87 -13.36 -19.35
CA ALA A 89 13.97 -11.89 -19.50
C ALA A 89 15.16 -11.40 -20.37
N SER A 90 15.51 -12.21 -21.36
CA SER A 90 16.85 -12.20 -21.95
C SER A 90 17.03 -11.16 -23.03
N LEU A 91 18.26 -10.67 -23.21
CA LEU A 91 18.56 -9.79 -24.35
C LEU A 91 18.25 -10.51 -25.66
N PHE A 92 17.91 -9.74 -26.69
CA PHE A 92 17.47 -10.28 -27.97
C PHE A 92 18.40 -11.36 -28.53
N ASN A 93 19.72 -11.14 -28.47
CA ASN A 93 20.71 -12.10 -28.96
C ASN A 93 20.61 -13.47 -28.27
N SER A 94 20.19 -13.51 -27.01
CA SER A 94 19.94 -14.76 -26.26
C SER A 94 18.54 -15.29 -26.51
N SER A 95 17.51 -14.45 -26.32
CA SER A 95 16.10 -14.89 -26.34
C SER A 95 15.65 -15.41 -27.70
N ILE A 96 16.09 -14.80 -28.82
CA ILE A 96 15.76 -15.29 -30.17
C ILE A 96 16.34 -16.68 -30.46
N GLN A 97 17.36 -17.08 -29.69
CA GLN A 97 18.02 -18.38 -29.76
C GLN A 97 17.66 -19.27 -28.57
N LYS A 98 16.53 -18.98 -27.89
CA LYS A 98 16.01 -19.73 -26.74
C LYS A 98 17.03 -19.86 -25.60
N ASP A 99 17.83 -18.84 -25.39
CA ASP A 99 18.88 -18.79 -24.37
C ASP A 99 20.01 -19.81 -24.48
N GLN A 100 20.11 -20.50 -25.62
CA GLN A 100 21.23 -21.42 -25.87
C GLN A 100 22.61 -20.72 -25.78
N PRO A 101 22.80 -19.50 -26.31
CA PRO A 101 24.08 -18.81 -26.15
C PRO A 101 24.46 -18.56 -24.68
N THR A 102 23.48 -18.32 -23.82
CA THR A 102 23.69 -18.15 -22.38
C THR A 102 24.16 -19.44 -21.74
N ILE A 103 23.52 -20.56 -22.07
CA ILE A 103 23.93 -21.89 -21.62
C ILE A 103 25.36 -22.20 -22.09
N ASP A 104 25.68 -21.90 -23.34
CA ASP A 104 27.00 -22.15 -23.92
C ASP A 104 28.11 -21.30 -23.25
N VAL A 105 27.83 -20.03 -22.94
CA VAL A 105 28.77 -19.16 -22.21
C VAL A 105 29.02 -19.68 -20.79
N LEU A 106 27.96 -20.04 -20.05
CA LEU A 106 28.09 -20.52 -18.68
C LEU A 106 28.73 -21.92 -18.61
N ASN A 107 28.51 -22.76 -19.63
CA ASN A 107 29.25 -24.00 -19.84
C ASN A 107 30.75 -23.72 -20.06
N ALA A 108 31.10 -22.74 -20.91
CA ALA A 108 32.49 -22.37 -21.15
C ALA A 108 33.19 -21.81 -19.91
N LEU A 109 32.44 -21.10 -19.05
CA LEU A 109 32.91 -20.59 -17.77
C LEU A 109 32.94 -21.65 -16.65
N ASP A 110 32.55 -22.89 -16.94
CA ASP A 110 32.58 -24.01 -16.02
C ASP A 110 31.78 -23.73 -14.73
N LEU A 111 30.55 -23.20 -14.90
CA LEU A 111 29.56 -23.13 -13.83
C LEU A 111 29.28 -24.55 -13.30
N LYS A 112 29.19 -24.71 -11.98
CA LYS A 112 29.06 -26.05 -11.35
C LYS A 112 27.68 -26.35 -10.82
N ALA A 113 27.06 -25.37 -10.17
CA ALA A 113 25.70 -25.47 -9.68
C ALA A 113 25.04 -24.10 -9.69
N SER A 114 23.72 -24.09 -9.82
CA SER A 114 22.93 -22.88 -9.64
C SER A 114 21.57 -23.21 -9.06
N SER A 115 21.04 -22.38 -8.16
CA SER A 115 19.60 -22.43 -7.90
C SER A 115 18.82 -22.09 -9.17
N VAL A 116 17.61 -22.60 -9.30
CA VAL A 116 16.65 -22.03 -10.24
C VAL A 116 16.14 -20.70 -9.66
N GLY A 117 15.98 -19.71 -10.52
CA GLY A 117 15.18 -18.53 -10.30
C GLY A 117 13.79 -18.69 -10.91
N ASN A 118 12.97 -17.64 -10.84
CA ASN A 118 11.64 -17.70 -11.44
C ASN A 118 11.72 -17.72 -12.97
N HIS A 119 12.65 -16.99 -13.59
CA HIS A 119 12.74 -16.89 -15.05
C HIS A 119 13.25 -18.17 -15.73
N GLU A 120 13.84 -19.13 -14.99
CA GLU A 120 14.05 -20.50 -15.49
C GLU A 120 12.74 -21.21 -15.87
N PHE A 121 11.60 -20.77 -15.33
CA PHE A 121 10.26 -21.32 -15.60
C PHE A 121 9.45 -20.50 -16.62
N ASP A 122 10.01 -19.47 -17.26
CA ASP A 122 9.31 -18.63 -18.25
C ASP A 122 8.68 -19.47 -19.39
N GLN A 123 9.42 -20.46 -19.88
CA GLN A 123 8.98 -21.39 -20.92
C GLN A 123 8.34 -22.66 -20.35
N GLY A 124 8.11 -22.70 -19.03
CA GLY A 124 7.51 -23.79 -18.29
C GLY A 124 8.51 -24.85 -17.80
N TYR A 125 8.07 -25.62 -16.81
CA TYR A 125 8.85 -26.68 -16.16
C TYR A 125 9.31 -27.79 -17.13
N ALA A 126 8.51 -28.08 -18.17
CA ALA A 126 8.87 -29.04 -19.20
C ALA A 126 10.04 -28.56 -20.08
N ASP A 127 10.11 -27.27 -20.38
CA ASP A 127 11.22 -26.69 -21.15
C ASP A 127 12.50 -26.65 -20.30
N LEU A 128 12.39 -26.25 -19.03
CA LEU A 128 13.49 -26.27 -18.06
C LEU A 128 14.11 -27.67 -17.96
N THR A 129 13.30 -28.69 -17.66
CA THR A 129 13.81 -30.06 -17.47
C THR A 129 14.23 -30.73 -18.78
N GLY A 130 13.52 -30.48 -19.87
CA GLY A 130 13.74 -31.15 -21.16
C GLY A 130 14.85 -30.53 -22.00
N ARG A 131 14.84 -29.21 -22.20
CA ARG A 131 15.74 -28.51 -23.13
C ARG A 131 16.89 -27.82 -22.42
N VAL A 132 16.61 -27.11 -21.33
CA VAL A 132 17.62 -26.31 -20.60
C VAL A 132 18.56 -27.23 -19.82
N ILE A 133 18.00 -28.11 -18.97
CA ILE A 133 18.77 -29.11 -18.23
C ILE A 133 19.18 -30.25 -19.18
N GLY A 134 18.20 -30.85 -19.86
CA GLY A 134 18.43 -32.00 -20.72
C GLY A 134 18.53 -33.32 -19.94
N ALA A 135 18.57 -34.42 -20.69
CA ALA A 135 18.75 -35.74 -20.08
C ALA A 135 20.13 -35.89 -19.43
N GLU A 136 20.25 -36.66 -18.36
CA GLU A 136 21.49 -36.76 -17.56
C GLU A 136 22.73 -37.20 -18.39
N ASN A 137 22.55 -38.07 -19.38
CA ASN A 137 23.62 -38.52 -20.28
C ASN A 137 23.89 -37.57 -21.47
N ALA A 138 23.10 -36.52 -21.60
CA ALA A 138 23.13 -35.56 -22.71
C ALA A 138 22.75 -34.14 -22.23
N ARG A 139 23.20 -33.77 -21.02
CA ARG A 139 22.84 -32.48 -20.41
C ARG A 139 23.18 -31.32 -21.33
N ASN A 140 22.32 -30.33 -21.41
CA ASN A 140 22.60 -29.10 -22.15
C ASN A 140 23.33 -28.12 -21.23
N ALA A 141 22.70 -27.72 -20.12
CA ALA A 141 23.38 -27.11 -18.98
C ALA A 141 24.32 -28.13 -18.30
N LYS A 142 25.63 -27.87 -18.35
CA LYS A 142 26.66 -28.77 -17.78
C LYS A 142 26.83 -28.61 -16.26
N TRP A 143 26.05 -27.75 -15.63
CA TRP A 143 25.95 -27.55 -14.20
C TRP A 143 24.66 -28.13 -13.64
N ASP A 144 24.60 -28.33 -12.32
CA ASP A 144 23.38 -28.72 -11.63
C ASP A 144 22.44 -27.54 -11.39
N TYR A 145 21.21 -27.60 -11.92
CA TYR A 145 20.12 -26.71 -11.49
C TYR A 145 19.46 -27.28 -10.24
N LEU A 146 19.29 -26.42 -9.23
CA LEU A 146 18.89 -26.79 -7.87
C LEU A 146 17.58 -26.11 -7.47
N GLY A 147 16.65 -26.87 -6.88
CA GLY A 147 15.36 -26.35 -6.43
C GLY A 147 14.79 -27.20 -5.29
N ALA A 148 15.40 -27.10 -4.10
CA ALA A 148 15.04 -27.85 -2.90
C ALA A 148 13.60 -27.62 -2.44
N ASN A 149 13.04 -26.44 -2.71
CA ASN A 149 11.67 -26.08 -2.38
C ASN A 149 10.69 -26.19 -3.56
N VAL A 150 11.11 -26.79 -4.68
CA VAL A 150 10.25 -27.06 -5.84
C VAL A 150 9.72 -28.49 -5.74
N TYR A 151 8.43 -28.63 -5.50
CA TYR A 151 7.79 -29.93 -5.25
C TYR A 151 6.83 -30.32 -6.36
N LYS A 152 6.61 -31.62 -6.54
CA LYS A 152 5.48 -32.12 -7.34
C LYS A 152 4.20 -31.69 -6.66
N LYS A 153 3.26 -31.14 -7.44
CA LYS A 153 2.03 -30.54 -6.93
C LYS A 153 1.27 -31.47 -5.99
N GLY A 154 0.87 -30.92 -4.84
CA GLY A 154 0.13 -31.64 -3.80
C GLY A 154 0.99 -32.59 -2.95
N THR A 155 2.31 -32.53 -3.07
CA THR A 155 3.25 -33.35 -2.30
C THR A 155 4.43 -32.50 -1.79
N THR A 156 5.27 -33.09 -0.95
CA THR A 156 6.61 -32.57 -0.59
C THR A 156 7.73 -33.32 -1.32
N THR A 157 7.42 -34.06 -2.39
CA THR A 157 8.42 -34.76 -3.18
C THR A 157 9.14 -33.76 -4.09
N PRO A 158 10.47 -33.62 -3.99
CA PRO A 158 11.24 -32.72 -4.85
C PRO A 158 11.00 -33.02 -6.33
N ALA A 159 10.78 -31.95 -7.12
CA ALA A 159 10.63 -32.00 -8.57
C ALA A 159 11.95 -31.67 -9.30
N LEU A 160 12.93 -31.13 -8.60
CA LEU A 160 14.27 -30.85 -9.09
C LEU A 160 15.31 -31.45 -8.16
N LYS A 161 16.56 -31.49 -8.60
CA LYS A 161 17.69 -31.80 -7.72
C LYS A 161 17.74 -30.74 -6.62
N GLU A 162 17.97 -31.13 -5.37
CA GLU A 162 17.87 -30.20 -4.24
C GLU A 162 19.22 -29.54 -3.93
N TYR A 163 20.30 -30.32 -4.06
CA TYR A 163 21.67 -29.90 -3.80
C TYR A 163 22.68 -30.54 -4.77
N SER A 164 23.90 -30.03 -4.78
CA SER A 164 25.04 -30.59 -5.48
C SER A 164 26.26 -30.65 -4.56
N ILE A 165 26.99 -31.78 -4.57
CA ILE A 165 28.27 -31.91 -3.85
C ILE A 165 29.42 -31.69 -4.83
N GLN A 166 30.25 -30.70 -4.54
CA GLN A 166 31.42 -30.31 -5.33
C GLN A 166 32.69 -30.54 -4.54
N ASN A 167 33.72 -31.13 -5.15
CA ASN A 167 35.01 -31.34 -4.48
C ASN A 167 35.98 -30.21 -4.84
N VAL A 168 36.45 -29.48 -3.83
CA VAL A 168 37.43 -28.39 -3.98
C VAL A 168 38.59 -28.65 -3.02
N ASN A 169 39.79 -28.89 -3.55
CA ASN A 169 40.98 -29.23 -2.72
C ASN A 169 40.76 -30.38 -1.72
N GLY A 170 39.94 -31.36 -2.09
CA GLY A 170 39.56 -32.50 -1.24
C GLY A 170 38.60 -32.15 -0.11
N VAL A 171 37.89 -31.02 -0.22
CA VAL A 171 36.79 -30.60 0.66
C VAL A 171 35.47 -30.76 -0.11
N LYS A 172 34.49 -31.44 0.48
CA LYS A 172 33.14 -31.60 -0.09
C LYS A 172 32.30 -30.35 0.21
N VAL A 173 32.07 -29.53 -0.79
CA VAL A 173 31.21 -28.35 -0.72
C VAL A 173 29.80 -28.73 -1.18
N GLY A 174 28.84 -28.71 -0.26
CA GLY A 174 27.42 -28.90 -0.54
C GLY A 174 26.75 -27.58 -0.89
N VAL A 175 26.26 -27.47 -2.13
CA VAL A 175 25.51 -26.30 -2.62
C VAL A 175 24.03 -26.65 -2.63
N ILE A 176 23.21 -25.89 -1.91
CA ILE A 176 21.76 -26.09 -1.79
C ILE A 176 21.06 -24.93 -2.47
N GLY A 177 20.15 -25.19 -3.41
CA GLY A 177 19.44 -24.13 -4.13
C GLY A 177 17.96 -24.08 -3.79
N ALA A 178 17.42 -22.87 -3.63
CA ALA A 178 16.00 -22.63 -3.43
C ALA A 178 15.55 -21.36 -4.17
N VAL A 179 14.29 -21.32 -4.57
CA VAL A 179 13.68 -20.22 -5.33
C VAL A 179 12.64 -19.49 -4.49
N THR A 180 12.35 -18.22 -4.77
CA THR A 180 11.27 -17.48 -4.10
C THR A 180 9.92 -18.22 -4.17
N GLU A 181 9.17 -18.21 -3.06
CA GLU A 181 7.78 -18.73 -3.02
C GLU A 181 6.86 -17.99 -4.00
N GLU A 182 7.23 -16.76 -4.33
CA GLU A 182 6.46 -15.90 -5.24
C GLU A 182 6.49 -16.39 -6.68
N THR A 183 7.34 -17.35 -7.03
CA THR A 183 7.50 -17.87 -8.41
C THR A 183 6.16 -18.19 -9.07
N SER A 184 5.21 -18.76 -8.33
CA SER A 184 3.88 -19.09 -8.84
C SER A 184 3.05 -17.90 -9.33
N THR A 185 3.38 -16.69 -8.89
CA THR A 185 2.77 -15.42 -9.30
C THR A 185 3.59 -14.69 -10.37
N LEU A 186 4.85 -15.09 -10.56
CA LEU A 186 5.81 -14.45 -11.44
C LEU A 186 5.93 -15.10 -12.82
N VAL A 187 5.46 -16.35 -12.95
CA VAL A 187 5.51 -17.10 -14.21
C VAL A 187 4.14 -17.61 -14.63
N SER A 188 4.02 -18.08 -15.88
CA SER A 188 2.77 -18.61 -16.41
C SER A 188 2.29 -19.84 -15.60
N PRO A 189 1.13 -19.78 -14.91
CA PRO A 189 0.57 -20.90 -14.16
C PRO A 189 0.39 -22.20 -14.96
N GLY A 190 0.14 -22.08 -16.27
CA GLY A 190 0.07 -23.24 -17.16
C GLY A 190 1.42 -23.96 -17.32
N GLY A 191 2.52 -23.20 -17.31
CA GLY A 191 3.89 -23.74 -17.41
C GLY A 191 4.38 -24.45 -16.15
N ILE A 192 3.71 -24.24 -15.01
CA ILE A 192 4.05 -24.80 -13.70
C ILE A 192 2.91 -25.65 -13.11
N ALA A 193 1.95 -26.08 -13.94
CA ALA A 193 0.71 -26.71 -13.47
C ALA A 193 0.92 -27.99 -12.63
N ASP A 194 2.08 -28.65 -12.77
CA ASP A 194 2.45 -29.92 -12.12
C ASP A 194 3.40 -29.74 -10.92
N ILE A 195 3.79 -28.51 -10.59
CA ILE A 195 4.69 -28.21 -9.48
C ILE A 195 4.11 -27.16 -8.52
N THR A 196 4.68 -27.08 -7.33
CA THR A 196 4.38 -26.08 -6.31
C THR A 196 5.67 -25.67 -5.61
N PHE A 197 5.71 -24.43 -5.12
CA PHE A 197 6.85 -23.85 -4.41
C PHE A 197 6.53 -23.80 -2.92
N GLY A 198 7.40 -24.35 -2.08
CA GLY A 198 7.28 -24.25 -0.62
C GLY A 198 8.29 -23.29 -0.03
N ASP A 199 8.36 -23.23 1.30
CA ASP A 199 9.27 -22.33 1.99
C ASP A 199 10.75 -22.64 1.66
N PRO A 200 11.51 -21.64 1.16
CA PRO A 200 12.87 -21.85 0.73
C PRO A 200 13.81 -22.12 1.91
N VAL A 201 13.61 -21.48 3.06
CA VAL A 201 14.46 -21.64 4.25
C VAL A 201 14.18 -22.99 4.91
N GLU A 202 12.92 -23.41 5.02
CA GLU A 202 12.56 -24.75 5.49
C GLU A 202 13.21 -25.84 4.63
N ALA A 203 13.18 -25.68 3.29
CA ALA A 203 13.80 -26.63 2.38
C ALA A 203 15.32 -26.66 2.50
N VAL A 204 15.98 -25.49 2.55
CA VAL A 204 17.43 -25.41 2.74
C VAL A 204 17.83 -26.03 4.08
N ASN A 205 17.13 -25.73 5.16
CA ASN A 205 17.40 -26.29 6.49
C ASN A 205 17.22 -27.81 6.53
N ARG A 206 16.22 -28.34 5.82
CA ARG A 206 16.01 -29.79 5.68
C ARG A 206 17.20 -30.44 4.98
N VAL A 207 17.66 -29.86 3.88
CA VAL A 207 18.79 -30.40 3.11
C VAL A 207 20.12 -30.22 3.86
N ALA A 208 20.34 -29.09 4.53
CA ALA A 208 21.54 -28.88 5.35
C ALA A 208 21.69 -29.95 6.43
N LYS A 209 20.58 -30.29 7.12
CA LYS A 209 20.55 -31.39 8.10
C LYS A 209 20.83 -32.74 7.45
N GLN A 210 20.29 -32.99 6.25
CA GLN A 210 20.59 -34.21 5.50
C GLN A 210 22.09 -34.30 5.22
N LEU A 211 22.73 -33.24 4.71
CA LEU A 211 24.16 -33.26 4.35
C LEU A 211 25.13 -33.24 5.54
N THR A 212 24.61 -33.30 6.76
CA THR A 212 25.39 -33.26 8.01
C THR A 212 24.91 -34.30 9.03
N ASP A 213 24.05 -35.26 8.63
CA ASP A 213 23.47 -36.26 9.54
C ASP A 213 24.39 -37.49 9.75
N GLY A 214 25.49 -37.57 9.02
CA GLY A 214 26.45 -38.67 9.08
C GLY A 214 26.07 -39.87 8.20
N ASN A 215 25.10 -39.73 7.31
CA ASN A 215 24.72 -40.72 6.33
C ASN A 215 25.41 -40.50 4.97
N GLU A 216 26.54 -41.15 4.76
CA GLU A 216 27.33 -41.07 3.51
C GLU A 216 26.53 -41.37 2.22
N ASP A 217 25.39 -42.05 2.29
CA ASP A 217 24.54 -42.32 1.11
C ASP A 217 23.97 -41.04 0.47
N ASN A 218 23.83 -39.95 1.22
CA ASN A 218 23.38 -38.66 0.70
C ASN A 218 24.54 -37.76 0.21
N GLY A 219 25.79 -38.16 0.48
CA GLY A 219 26.96 -37.33 0.26
C GLY A 219 27.10 -36.21 1.30
N GLU A 220 27.74 -36.51 2.41
CA GLU A 220 28.06 -35.54 3.48
C GLU A 220 28.87 -34.35 2.95
N ALA A 221 28.64 -33.17 3.51
CA ALA A 221 29.35 -31.93 3.15
C ALA A 221 30.23 -31.43 4.30
N ASP A 222 31.44 -30.99 3.97
CA ASP A 222 32.35 -30.30 4.88
C ASP A 222 32.01 -28.80 4.99
N VAL A 223 31.51 -28.23 3.89
CA VAL A 223 31.14 -26.81 3.77
C VAL A 223 29.79 -26.73 3.08
N LEU A 224 28.87 -25.96 3.64
CA LEU A 224 27.53 -25.75 3.09
C LEU A 224 27.36 -24.33 2.56
N VAL A 225 26.81 -24.23 1.35
CA VAL A 225 26.48 -22.98 0.66
C VAL A 225 25.00 -23.00 0.30
N ALA A 226 24.27 -21.94 0.65
CA ALA A 226 22.89 -21.76 0.23
C ALA A 226 22.81 -20.73 -0.90
N GLU A 227 22.14 -21.11 -1.98
CA GLU A 227 21.82 -20.29 -3.15
C GLU A 227 20.32 -19.99 -3.12
N TYR A 228 19.93 -18.82 -2.62
CA TYR A 228 18.54 -18.37 -2.62
C TYR A 228 18.27 -17.46 -3.81
N HIS A 229 17.27 -17.80 -4.61
CA HIS A 229 16.68 -16.86 -5.55
C HIS A 229 15.62 -15.98 -4.87
N GLU A 230 16.07 -15.24 -3.86
CA GLU A 230 15.31 -14.29 -3.04
C GLU A 230 16.33 -13.38 -2.33
N GLY A 231 15.95 -12.18 -1.91
CA GLY A 231 16.94 -11.24 -1.37
C GLY A 231 16.41 -10.01 -0.65
N ALA A 232 17.35 -9.12 -0.29
CA ALA A 232 17.03 -7.88 0.40
C ALA A 232 16.40 -6.85 -0.56
N PRO A 233 15.53 -5.95 -0.08
CA PRO A 233 14.77 -5.02 -0.94
C PRO A 233 15.56 -3.81 -1.46
N ALA A 234 16.78 -3.56 -0.96
CA ALA A 234 17.54 -2.36 -1.30
C ALA A 234 19.03 -2.65 -1.59
N ASN A 235 19.64 -1.79 -2.43
CA ASN A 235 21.08 -1.80 -2.71
C ASN A 235 21.86 -1.25 -1.51
N GLU A 236 23.04 -1.80 -1.27
CA GLU A 236 24.06 -1.14 -0.46
C GLU A 236 24.66 0.05 -1.23
N ASP A 237 24.79 1.18 -0.56
CA ASP A 237 25.51 2.36 -1.03
C ASP A 237 27.00 2.20 -0.71
N ASP A 238 27.79 2.00 -1.76
CA ASP A 238 29.25 1.82 -1.66
C ASP A 238 29.97 2.95 -0.89
N LYS A 239 29.38 4.15 -0.76
CA LYS A 239 29.98 5.26 -0.02
C LYS A 239 29.69 5.21 1.48
N THR A 240 28.52 4.71 1.85
CA THR A 240 28.02 4.77 3.24
C THR A 240 27.91 3.39 3.90
N ALA A 241 28.05 2.31 3.13
CA ALA A 241 27.76 0.93 3.53
C ALA A 241 26.35 0.77 4.12
N LYS A 242 25.39 1.59 3.65
CA LYS A 242 23.98 1.57 4.06
C LYS A 242 23.08 1.16 2.89
N PRO A 243 21.95 0.49 3.16
CA PRO A 243 21.50 0.06 4.48
C PRO A 243 22.37 -1.09 5.02
N THR A 244 22.49 -1.19 6.34
CA THR A 244 23.18 -2.31 7.01
C THR A 244 22.33 -3.59 6.96
N ILE A 245 22.93 -4.75 7.25
CA ILE A 245 22.17 -6.02 7.33
C ILE A 245 20.99 -5.94 8.31
N ASP A 246 21.14 -5.28 9.46
CA ASP A 246 20.05 -5.12 10.42
C ASP A 246 18.93 -4.19 9.92
N GLU A 247 19.29 -3.12 9.19
CA GLU A 247 18.31 -2.25 8.54
C GLU A 247 17.53 -3.01 7.44
N GLN A 248 18.20 -3.87 6.68
CA GLN A 248 17.56 -4.74 5.68
C GLN A 248 16.61 -5.76 6.35
N LYS A 249 17.06 -6.45 7.41
CA LYS A 249 16.23 -7.38 8.19
C LYS A 249 15.00 -6.70 8.81
N ALA A 250 15.16 -5.46 9.27
CA ALA A 250 14.04 -4.68 9.80
C ALA A 250 13.02 -4.28 8.73
N SER A 251 13.45 -4.14 7.47
CA SER A 251 12.58 -3.73 6.35
C SER A 251 11.95 -4.88 5.58
N SER A 252 12.51 -6.10 5.66
CA SER A 252 11.99 -7.27 4.96
C SER A 252 11.94 -8.49 5.90
N PRO A 253 10.73 -8.95 6.27
CA PRO A 253 10.56 -10.21 7.01
C PRO A 253 11.13 -11.42 6.26
N VAL A 254 11.05 -11.43 4.93
CA VAL A 254 11.60 -12.49 4.07
C VAL A 254 13.12 -12.53 4.16
N PHE A 255 13.79 -11.39 4.00
CA PHE A 255 15.26 -11.33 4.12
C PHE A 255 15.72 -11.65 5.55
N LYS A 256 14.97 -11.18 6.55
CA LYS A 256 15.21 -11.56 7.95
C LYS A 256 15.12 -13.07 8.13
N HIS A 257 14.10 -13.72 7.58
CA HIS A 257 13.93 -15.17 7.65
C HIS A 257 15.12 -15.91 7.02
N ILE A 258 15.56 -15.50 5.83
CA ILE A 258 16.76 -16.06 5.17
C ILE A 258 18.00 -15.93 6.06
N VAL A 259 18.26 -14.74 6.62
CA VAL A 259 19.49 -14.50 7.38
C VAL A 259 19.47 -15.14 8.76
N ASP A 260 18.38 -14.99 9.51
CA ASP A 260 18.33 -15.39 10.91
C ASP A 260 17.94 -16.86 11.09
N ASP A 261 17.12 -17.41 10.19
CA ASP A 261 16.52 -18.75 10.37
C ASP A 261 17.15 -19.82 9.46
N THR A 262 18.03 -19.46 8.51
CA THR A 262 18.87 -20.46 7.81
C THR A 262 19.85 -21.12 8.77
N ASP A 263 19.88 -22.46 8.75
CA ASP A 263 20.61 -23.32 9.67
C ASP A 263 22.06 -22.82 9.88
N PRO A 264 22.54 -22.70 11.14
CA PRO A 264 23.87 -22.19 11.44
C PRO A 264 25.02 -23.00 10.82
N SER A 265 24.78 -24.23 10.38
CA SER A 265 25.77 -25.04 9.65
C SER A 265 26.06 -24.52 8.24
N VAL A 266 25.14 -23.77 7.62
CA VAL A 266 25.36 -23.13 6.32
C VAL A 266 26.41 -22.02 6.48
N ASN A 267 27.50 -22.12 5.72
CA ASN A 267 28.68 -21.27 5.88
C ASN A 267 28.68 -20.03 5.00
N ALA A 268 27.92 -20.01 3.91
CA ALA A 268 27.76 -18.85 3.03
C ALA A 268 26.35 -18.81 2.43
N ILE A 269 25.81 -17.61 2.26
CA ILE A 269 24.51 -17.37 1.64
C ILE A 269 24.70 -16.45 0.43
N PHE A 270 24.35 -16.96 -0.74
CA PHE A 270 24.14 -16.16 -1.94
C PHE A 270 22.65 -15.92 -2.13
N THR A 271 22.30 -14.70 -2.50
CA THR A 271 20.92 -14.22 -2.71
C THR A 271 20.79 -13.63 -4.11
N ALA A 272 19.56 -13.39 -4.58
CA ALA A 272 19.25 -12.90 -5.93
C ALA A 272 17.85 -12.27 -5.99
N HIS A 273 17.22 -12.25 -7.18
CA HIS A 273 15.84 -11.89 -7.47
C HIS A 273 15.52 -10.39 -7.39
N THR A 274 16.02 -9.72 -6.34
CA THR A 274 15.75 -8.31 -6.11
C THR A 274 16.64 -7.38 -6.93
N HIS A 275 17.66 -7.92 -7.61
CA HIS A 275 18.68 -7.21 -8.39
C HIS A 275 19.52 -6.22 -7.56
N MET A 276 19.57 -6.43 -6.25
CA MET A 276 20.29 -5.55 -5.34
C MET A 276 21.75 -5.98 -5.21
N LYS A 277 22.65 -5.01 -5.10
CA LYS A 277 24.07 -5.21 -4.89
C LYS A 277 24.39 -4.93 -3.44
N TYR A 278 24.87 -5.95 -2.72
CA TYR A 278 25.33 -5.84 -1.33
C TYR A 278 26.27 -7.00 -0.97
N SER A 279 27.10 -6.80 0.05
CA SER A 279 27.94 -7.87 0.62
C SER A 279 28.06 -7.71 2.13
N TYR A 280 27.21 -8.40 2.87
CA TYR A 280 27.18 -8.33 4.33
C TYR A 280 27.93 -9.48 4.99
N THR A 281 28.29 -9.27 6.26
CA THR A 281 28.82 -10.30 7.15
C THR A 281 27.90 -10.42 8.36
N ASP A 282 27.31 -11.59 8.56
CA ASP A 282 26.46 -11.89 9.70
C ASP A 282 27.29 -12.41 10.87
N ALA A 283 27.61 -11.50 11.80
CA ALA A 283 28.41 -11.82 12.99
C ALA A 283 27.70 -12.82 13.93
N ALA A 284 26.38 -12.95 13.89
CA ALA A 284 25.64 -13.88 14.73
C ALA A 284 25.90 -15.35 14.34
N HIS A 285 26.28 -15.61 13.09
CA HIS A 285 26.50 -16.94 12.53
C HIS A 285 27.94 -17.11 12.04
N ASN A 286 28.92 -16.87 12.92
CA ASN A 286 30.35 -17.04 12.63
C ASN A 286 30.85 -16.21 11.42
N ASN A 287 30.42 -14.95 11.34
CA ASN A 287 30.75 -14.06 10.23
C ASN A 287 30.32 -14.64 8.86
N ARG A 288 29.16 -15.32 8.81
CA ARG A 288 28.60 -15.88 7.57
C ARG A 288 28.39 -14.77 6.54
N PRO A 289 29.01 -14.84 5.36
CA PRO A 289 28.76 -13.87 4.30
C PRO A 289 27.35 -14.06 3.71
N VAL A 290 26.69 -12.92 3.47
CA VAL A 290 25.37 -12.83 2.80
C VAL A 290 25.49 -11.82 1.66
N ILE A 291 25.41 -12.27 0.42
CA ILE A 291 25.82 -11.49 -0.75
C ILE A 291 24.82 -11.59 -1.91
N GLN A 292 24.62 -10.49 -2.63
CA GLN A 292 23.94 -10.43 -3.92
C GLN A 292 24.74 -9.51 -4.86
N THR A 293 24.82 -9.87 -6.14
CA THR A 293 25.77 -9.27 -7.08
C THR A 293 25.17 -8.16 -7.94
N GLY A 294 24.00 -7.65 -7.58
CA GLY A 294 23.21 -6.81 -8.47
C GLY A 294 22.53 -7.68 -9.52
N SER A 295 22.74 -7.38 -10.80
CA SER A 295 22.18 -8.18 -11.91
C SER A 295 22.99 -7.99 -13.20
N TYR A 296 22.60 -8.70 -14.25
CA TYR A 296 22.98 -8.42 -15.65
C TYR A 296 24.47 -8.56 -15.94
N ALA A 297 25.15 -9.48 -15.25
CA ALA A 297 26.59 -9.71 -15.39
C ALA A 297 27.46 -8.49 -15.02
N ALA A 298 26.89 -7.50 -14.31
CA ALA A 298 27.60 -6.29 -13.94
C ALA A 298 28.70 -6.54 -12.90
N ASN A 299 28.53 -7.56 -12.06
CA ASN A 299 29.50 -7.94 -11.04
C ASN A 299 29.62 -9.48 -10.95
N VAL A 300 30.72 -9.92 -10.36
CA VAL A 300 30.93 -11.29 -9.86
C VAL A 300 31.07 -11.21 -8.35
N GLY A 301 30.27 -11.98 -7.62
CA GLY A 301 30.42 -12.13 -6.18
C GLY A 301 31.60 -13.04 -5.87
N GLN A 302 32.43 -12.67 -4.90
CA GLN A 302 33.53 -13.50 -4.41
C GLN A 302 33.36 -13.72 -2.91
N VAL A 303 33.45 -14.96 -2.46
CA VAL A 303 33.54 -15.34 -1.04
C VAL A 303 34.69 -16.31 -0.87
N VAL A 304 35.61 -16.01 0.04
CA VAL A 304 36.75 -16.89 0.35
C VAL A 304 36.59 -17.46 1.75
N LEU A 305 36.56 -18.78 1.83
CA LEU A 305 36.48 -19.56 3.05
C LEU A 305 37.73 -20.42 3.21
N ASN A 306 38.06 -20.74 4.46
CA ASN A 306 39.13 -21.65 4.81
C ASN A 306 38.56 -22.80 5.64
N TYR A 307 38.83 -24.04 5.22
CA TYR A 307 38.40 -25.25 5.91
C TYR A 307 39.61 -25.93 6.56
N ASN A 308 39.56 -26.11 7.88
CA ASN A 308 40.58 -26.84 8.62
C ASN A 308 40.24 -28.34 8.64
N LYS A 309 41.07 -29.15 7.99
CA LYS A 309 40.87 -30.59 7.81
C LYS A 309 41.07 -31.40 9.10
N THR A 310 41.71 -30.82 10.11
CA THR A 310 42.04 -31.51 11.37
C THR A 310 40.91 -31.40 12.39
N ASN A 311 40.24 -30.24 12.46
CA ASN A 311 39.14 -30.02 13.40
C ASN A 311 37.78 -29.83 12.72
N HIS A 312 37.72 -29.93 11.39
CA HIS A 312 36.51 -29.83 10.58
C HIS A 312 35.76 -28.49 10.77
N THR A 313 36.50 -27.38 10.87
CA THR A 313 35.92 -26.04 11.05
C THR A 313 36.12 -25.15 9.82
N VAL A 314 35.13 -24.29 9.57
CA VAL A 314 35.14 -23.28 8.51
C VAL A 314 35.39 -21.90 9.11
N SER A 315 36.29 -21.13 8.50
CA SER A 315 36.48 -19.71 8.81
C SER A 315 36.32 -18.85 7.55
N TYR A 316 35.77 -17.66 7.77
CA TYR A 316 35.59 -16.63 6.74
C TYR A 316 36.87 -15.79 6.57
N GLU A 317 37.27 -15.53 5.32
CA GLU A 317 38.40 -14.65 5.00
C GLU A 317 37.94 -13.31 4.41
N LYS A 318 37.20 -13.34 3.29
CA LYS A 318 36.68 -12.12 2.63
C LYS A 318 35.42 -12.40 1.82
N SER A 319 34.63 -11.35 1.60
CA SER A 319 33.54 -11.32 0.62
C SER A 319 33.48 -9.96 -0.07
N GLY A 320 32.94 -9.92 -1.29
CA GLY A 320 32.68 -8.67 -2.00
C GLY A 320 32.19 -8.86 -3.42
N ASN A 321 31.67 -7.77 -4.00
CA ASN A 321 31.26 -7.70 -5.39
C ASN A 321 32.36 -7.08 -6.24
N VAL A 322 32.79 -7.78 -7.29
CA VAL A 322 33.82 -7.32 -8.23
C VAL A 322 33.16 -6.95 -9.55
N ALA A 323 33.21 -5.66 -9.90
CA ALA A 323 32.58 -5.16 -11.12
C ALA A 323 33.27 -5.71 -12.39
N ALA A 324 32.47 -6.03 -13.40
CA ALA A 324 32.97 -6.27 -14.75
C ALA A 324 33.54 -4.96 -15.33
N PRO A 325 34.71 -5.01 -15.99
CA PRO A 325 35.32 -3.79 -16.52
C PRO A 325 34.52 -3.24 -17.69
N THR A 326 34.44 -1.91 -17.80
CA THR A 326 33.86 -1.24 -18.98
C THR A 326 34.96 -0.88 -19.97
N ALA A 327 34.61 -0.83 -21.26
CA ALA A 327 35.53 -0.37 -22.29
C ALA A 327 36.10 1.03 -21.95
N PRO A 328 37.43 1.22 -21.97
CA PRO A 328 38.04 2.53 -21.78
C PRO A 328 37.57 3.55 -22.82
N GLU A 329 37.61 4.82 -22.46
CA GLU A 329 37.31 5.90 -23.40
C GLU A 329 38.18 5.80 -24.66
N GLY A 330 37.54 5.92 -25.83
CA GLY A 330 38.20 5.80 -27.13
C GLY A 330 38.46 4.37 -27.61
N VAL A 331 38.12 3.34 -26.83
CA VAL A 331 38.18 1.92 -27.25
C VAL A 331 36.78 1.41 -27.54
N SER A 332 36.58 0.80 -28.72
CA SER A 332 35.27 0.21 -29.04
C SER A 332 35.01 -1.01 -28.15
N LYS A 333 33.73 -1.29 -27.88
CA LYS A 333 33.33 -2.50 -27.11
C LYS A 333 33.89 -3.79 -27.72
N ALA A 334 33.86 -3.91 -29.05
CA ALA A 334 34.37 -5.08 -29.76
C ALA A 334 35.90 -5.22 -29.64
N ASP A 335 36.64 -4.11 -29.73
CA ASP A 335 38.10 -4.13 -29.56
C ASP A 335 38.49 -4.43 -28.12
N PHE A 336 37.71 -3.93 -27.15
CA PHE A 336 37.92 -4.24 -25.74
C PHE A 336 37.70 -5.73 -25.46
N ASP A 337 36.66 -6.34 -26.03
CA ASP A 337 36.44 -7.79 -25.94
C ASP A 337 37.62 -8.59 -26.52
N VAL A 338 38.22 -8.14 -27.63
CA VAL A 338 39.44 -8.75 -28.19
C VAL A 338 40.61 -8.64 -27.22
N GLN A 339 40.81 -7.49 -26.59
CA GLN A 339 41.90 -7.28 -25.62
C GLN A 339 41.75 -8.19 -24.40
N LEU A 340 40.55 -8.28 -23.83
CA LEU A 340 40.27 -9.15 -22.68
C LEU A 340 40.43 -10.63 -23.03
N ALA A 341 39.92 -11.05 -24.18
CA ALA A 341 40.09 -12.41 -24.68
C ALA A 341 41.56 -12.79 -24.88
N ALA A 342 42.41 -11.85 -25.31
CA ALA A 342 43.85 -12.08 -25.47
C ALA A 342 44.61 -12.06 -24.13
N ALA A 343 44.11 -11.34 -23.12
CA ALA A 343 44.73 -11.26 -21.80
C ALA A 343 44.55 -12.54 -20.97
N ASP A 344 43.44 -13.25 -21.17
CA ASP A 344 43.17 -14.54 -20.51
C ASP A 344 43.94 -15.70 -21.17
N LYS A 345 45.00 -16.14 -20.50
CA LYS A 345 45.87 -17.23 -20.97
C LYS A 345 45.20 -18.61 -20.96
N SER A 346 44.08 -18.79 -20.25
CA SER A 346 43.35 -20.07 -20.25
C SER A 346 42.63 -20.34 -21.57
N GLY A 347 42.40 -19.30 -22.38
CA GLY A 347 41.63 -19.38 -23.62
C GLY A 347 40.11 -19.45 -23.44
N VAL A 348 39.61 -19.47 -22.19
CA VAL A 348 38.18 -19.53 -21.87
C VAL A 348 37.47 -18.25 -22.32
N THR A 349 38.03 -17.07 -22.00
CA THR A 349 37.45 -15.78 -22.41
C THR A 349 37.41 -15.65 -23.93
N ALA A 350 38.41 -16.17 -24.64
CA ALA A 350 38.41 -16.23 -26.09
C ALA A 350 37.35 -17.18 -26.66
N ASN A 351 37.03 -18.28 -25.95
CA ASN A 351 35.92 -19.16 -26.33
C ASN A 351 34.56 -18.48 -26.10
N VAL A 352 34.37 -17.83 -24.94
CA VAL A 352 33.17 -17.03 -24.65
C VAL A 352 32.96 -15.97 -25.73
N LYS A 353 34.01 -15.24 -26.12
CA LYS A 353 33.92 -14.26 -27.20
C LYS A 353 33.39 -14.89 -28.50
N LYS A 354 33.85 -16.08 -28.90
CA LYS A 354 33.35 -16.76 -30.10
C LYS A 354 31.85 -17.08 -30.02
N ILE A 355 31.39 -17.50 -28.85
CA ILE A 355 29.96 -17.78 -28.60
C ILE A 355 29.15 -16.49 -28.72
N VAL A 356 29.63 -15.41 -28.10
CA VAL A 356 28.98 -14.07 -28.16
C VAL A 356 28.95 -13.55 -29.59
N ASP A 357 30.08 -13.58 -30.32
CA ASP A 357 30.15 -13.13 -31.71
C ASP A 357 29.16 -13.91 -32.61
N ALA A 358 29.08 -15.23 -32.43
CA ALA A 358 28.13 -16.07 -33.17
C ALA A 358 26.67 -15.74 -32.81
N ALA A 359 26.39 -15.52 -31.52
CA ALA A 359 25.06 -15.19 -31.05
C ALA A 359 24.59 -13.82 -31.54
N VAL A 360 25.48 -12.81 -31.52
CA VAL A 360 25.22 -11.47 -32.04
C VAL A 360 25.02 -11.52 -33.56
N ALA A 361 25.85 -12.27 -34.30
CA ALA A 361 25.68 -12.45 -35.73
C ALA A 361 24.34 -13.11 -36.07
N LYS A 362 23.95 -14.16 -35.33
CA LYS A 362 22.66 -14.83 -35.51
C LYS A 362 21.48 -13.92 -35.14
N GLY A 363 21.61 -13.17 -34.04
CA GLY A 363 20.63 -12.16 -33.63
C GLY A 363 20.45 -11.10 -34.71
N ALA A 364 21.53 -10.65 -35.35
CA ALA A 364 21.47 -9.64 -36.40
C ALA A 364 20.67 -10.08 -37.65
N GLU A 365 20.59 -11.38 -37.96
CA GLU A 365 19.86 -11.89 -39.13
C GLU A 365 18.37 -11.50 -39.12
N GLU A 366 17.71 -11.70 -37.97
CA GLU A 366 16.30 -11.34 -37.78
C GLU A 366 16.18 -9.96 -37.12
N GLY A 367 17.03 -9.68 -36.14
CA GLY A 367 16.98 -8.49 -35.31
C GLY A 367 17.09 -7.17 -36.06
N ASN A 368 17.87 -7.14 -37.16
CA ASN A 368 18.07 -5.91 -37.95
C ASN A 368 16.96 -5.63 -38.96
N LYS A 369 15.99 -6.54 -39.12
CA LYS A 369 14.86 -6.30 -40.05
C LYS A 369 14.03 -5.13 -39.54
N LYS A 370 13.78 -4.15 -40.40
CA LYS A 370 12.91 -3.01 -40.10
C LYS A 370 11.46 -3.51 -39.99
N VAL A 371 10.81 -3.21 -38.87
CA VAL A 371 9.41 -3.57 -38.62
C VAL A 371 8.49 -2.35 -38.61
N GLY A 372 9.05 -1.15 -38.46
CA GLY A 372 8.29 0.10 -38.54
C GLY A 372 9.18 1.32 -38.30
N SER A 373 8.56 2.41 -37.84
CA SER A 373 9.27 3.63 -37.43
C SER A 373 8.44 4.46 -36.45
N VAL A 374 9.06 5.40 -35.75
CA VAL A 374 8.39 6.42 -34.95
C VAL A 374 8.53 7.82 -35.55
N SER A 375 7.47 8.62 -35.47
CA SER A 375 7.51 10.05 -35.85
C SER A 375 8.22 10.90 -34.79
N ALA A 376 8.02 10.60 -33.51
CA ALA A 376 8.65 11.24 -32.36
C ALA A 376 8.98 10.20 -31.27
N ASP A 377 9.65 10.62 -30.20
CA ASP A 377 10.06 9.71 -29.14
C ASP A 377 8.84 9.12 -28.41
N ILE A 378 8.89 7.81 -28.17
CA ILE A 378 7.89 7.04 -27.42
C ILE A 378 8.64 6.28 -26.34
N THR A 379 8.41 6.61 -25.07
CA THR A 379 9.22 6.10 -23.96
C THR A 379 8.37 5.75 -22.77
N THR A 380 8.89 4.89 -21.90
CA THR A 380 8.49 4.77 -20.49
C THR A 380 8.64 6.13 -19.79
N ALA A 381 8.14 6.21 -18.57
CA ALA A 381 8.27 7.41 -17.75
C ALA A 381 9.71 7.56 -17.23
N PHE A 382 10.20 8.80 -17.23
CA PHE A 382 11.52 9.14 -16.73
C PHE A 382 11.43 9.90 -15.41
N LYS A 383 12.39 9.66 -14.53
CA LYS A 383 12.59 10.42 -13.29
C LYS A 383 14.06 10.79 -13.15
N ASP A 384 14.34 12.07 -12.99
CA ASP A 384 15.71 12.60 -12.86
C ASP A 384 16.65 12.15 -14.00
N GLY A 385 16.12 12.11 -15.23
CA GLY A 385 16.86 11.67 -16.41
C GLY A 385 17.08 10.16 -16.52
N LYS A 386 16.53 9.36 -15.61
CA LYS A 386 16.61 7.89 -15.63
C LYS A 386 15.27 7.29 -16.04
N ARG A 387 15.33 6.25 -16.88
CA ARG A 387 14.17 5.45 -17.29
C ARG A 387 13.58 4.64 -16.13
N ASP A 388 12.45 3.97 -16.40
CA ASP A 388 11.79 3.00 -15.50
C ASP A 388 11.14 3.62 -14.25
N ASP A 389 10.60 4.85 -14.35
CA ASP A 389 9.70 5.38 -13.33
C ASP A 389 8.33 4.67 -13.37
N ARG A 390 8.24 3.52 -12.73
CA ARG A 390 7.02 2.69 -12.70
C ARG A 390 5.84 3.33 -11.96
N GLY A 391 6.05 4.46 -11.29
CA GLY A 391 5.01 5.20 -10.58
C GLY A 391 4.30 6.26 -11.42
N SER A 392 4.66 6.39 -12.70
CA SER A 392 4.19 7.47 -13.58
C SER A 392 3.69 6.91 -14.92
N GLU A 393 2.69 7.60 -15.49
CA GLU A 393 2.09 7.24 -16.77
C GLU A 393 3.06 7.57 -17.91
N SER A 394 3.05 6.79 -18.99
CA SER A 394 4.02 6.94 -20.07
C SER A 394 3.43 6.72 -21.46
N THR A 395 4.03 7.37 -22.46
CA THR A 395 3.63 7.22 -23.87
C THR A 395 3.82 5.78 -24.36
N MET A 396 4.86 5.07 -23.89
CA MET A 396 5.06 3.65 -24.23
C MET A 396 4.00 2.74 -23.62
N GLY A 397 3.68 2.90 -22.33
CA GLY A 397 2.64 2.09 -21.69
C GLY A 397 1.27 2.31 -22.35
N ASN A 398 0.99 3.56 -22.72
CA ASN A 398 -0.21 3.91 -23.46
C ASN A 398 -0.25 3.24 -24.85
N LEU A 399 0.84 3.30 -25.61
CA LEU A 399 0.90 2.70 -26.93
C LEU A 399 0.79 1.17 -26.90
N VAL A 400 1.40 0.51 -25.92
CA VAL A 400 1.29 -0.95 -25.75
C VAL A 400 -0.13 -1.34 -25.36
N ALA A 401 -0.80 -0.57 -24.50
CA ALA A 401 -2.21 -0.81 -24.19
C ALA A 401 -3.11 -0.66 -25.43
N ASP A 402 -2.81 0.30 -26.31
CA ASP A 402 -3.50 0.43 -27.61
C ASP A 402 -3.24 -0.77 -28.53
N SER A 403 -2.01 -1.29 -28.56
CA SER A 403 -1.69 -2.51 -29.30
C SER A 403 -2.45 -3.73 -28.80
N LEU A 404 -2.59 -3.88 -27.48
CA LEU A 404 -3.38 -4.95 -26.86
C LEU A 404 -4.85 -4.85 -27.25
N LEU A 405 -5.43 -3.64 -27.22
CA LEU A 405 -6.79 -3.42 -27.67
C LEU A 405 -6.97 -3.76 -29.16
N ASP A 406 -6.12 -3.25 -30.05
CA ASP A 406 -6.21 -3.51 -31.50
C ASP A 406 -6.11 -5.01 -31.80
N SER A 407 -5.12 -5.69 -31.21
CA SER A 407 -4.85 -7.11 -31.45
C SER A 407 -5.94 -8.05 -30.95
N LEU A 408 -6.66 -7.67 -29.90
CA LEU A 408 -7.62 -8.52 -29.19
C LEU A 408 -9.09 -8.12 -29.40
N SER A 409 -9.36 -6.97 -30.04
CA SER A 409 -10.71 -6.42 -30.20
C SER A 409 -11.64 -7.24 -31.08
N SER A 410 -11.11 -7.99 -32.05
CA SER A 410 -11.95 -8.82 -32.91
C SER A 410 -12.64 -9.94 -32.10
N PRO A 411 -13.90 -10.30 -32.41
CA PRO A 411 -14.60 -11.37 -31.70
C PRO A 411 -13.83 -12.71 -31.70
N ASP A 412 -13.14 -13.01 -32.80
CA ASP A 412 -12.35 -14.24 -32.96
C ASP A 412 -11.05 -14.22 -32.13
N ARG A 413 -10.60 -13.03 -31.69
CA ARG A 413 -9.43 -12.82 -30.82
C ARG A 413 -9.81 -12.45 -29.38
N GLY A 414 -11.06 -12.70 -28.99
CA GLY A 414 -11.52 -12.57 -27.61
C GLY A 414 -12.33 -11.30 -27.32
N GLY A 415 -12.49 -10.39 -28.28
CA GLY A 415 -13.44 -9.28 -28.21
C GLY A 415 -13.09 -8.19 -27.20
N ALA A 416 -11.81 -7.89 -26.97
CA ALA A 416 -11.39 -6.89 -25.99
C ALA A 416 -12.00 -5.50 -26.27
N GLU A 417 -12.50 -4.87 -25.22
CA GLU A 417 -13.00 -3.49 -25.20
C GLU A 417 -11.98 -2.53 -24.57
N ILE A 418 -11.08 -3.04 -23.72
CA ILE A 418 -10.07 -2.29 -22.98
C ILE A 418 -8.74 -3.04 -23.05
N GLY A 419 -7.66 -2.35 -23.42
CA GLY A 419 -6.29 -2.85 -23.30
C GLY A 419 -5.63 -2.35 -22.01
N VAL A 420 -4.88 -3.20 -21.31
CA VAL A 420 -4.17 -2.84 -20.07
C VAL A 420 -2.77 -3.43 -20.03
N VAL A 421 -1.79 -2.69 -19.52
CA VAL A 421 -0.41 -3.18 -19.31
C VAL A 421 0.16 -2.67 -17.99
N ASN A 422 0.92 -3.52 -17.30
CA ASN A 422 1.68 -3.14 -16.11
C ASN A 422 3.05 -2.53 -16.49
N PRO A 423 3.60 -1.59 -15.71
CA PRO A 423 4.80 -0.86 -16.10
C PRO A 423 6.05 -1.74 -16.07
N GLY A 424 6.08 -2.80 -15.25
CA GLY A 424 7.19 -3.75 -15.17
C GLY A 424 7.42 -4.57 -16.46
N GLY A 425 6.38 -4.69 -17.30
CA GLY A 425 6.43 -5.35 -18.60
C GLY A 425 7.20 -4.58 -19.68
N LEU A 426 7.44 -3.28 -19.48
CA LEU A 426 8.01 -2.37 -20.49
C LEU A 426 9.53 -2.19 -20.29
N ARG A 427 10.34 -2.72 -21.21
CA ARG A 427 11.79 -2.91 -20.96
C ARG A 427 12.72 -2.06 -21.82
N ALA A 428 12.20 -1.37 -22.83
CA ALA A 428 12.99 -0.51 -23.71
C ALA A 428 12.18 0.69 -24.21
N GLU A 429 12.89 1.60 -24.88
CA GLU A 429 12.39 2.88 -25.36
C GLU A 429 12.46 2.95 -26.89
N PHE A 430 11.57 3.74 -27.49
CA PHE A 430 11.66 4.17 -28.88
C PHE A 430 12.00 5.66 -28.95
N CYS A 431 13.24 6.01 -28.60
CA CYS A 431 13.70 7.40 -28.58
C CYS A 431 14.92 7.65 -29.48
N LYS A 432 14.95 8.87 -30.03
CA LYS A 432 16.05 9.50 -30.77
C LYS A 432 16.80 10.53 -29.92
N THR A 433 16.14 11.10 -28.91
CA THR A 433 16.71 12.13 -28.04
C THR A 433 17.19 11.51 -26.71
N GLY A 434 18.44 11.78 -26.32
CA GLY A 434 19.05 11.24 -25.09
C GLY A 434 20.44 10.62 -25.33
N ASP A 435 21.14 10.24 -24.27
CA ASP A 435 22.43 9.54 -24.40
C ASP A 435 22.24 8.14 -25.01
N ASN A 436 23.06 7.83 -26.02
CA ASN A 436 22.97 6.69 -26.94
C ASN A 436 22.84 5.28 -26.31
N ALA A 437 23.03 5.12 -24.99
CA ALA A 437 22.90 3.83 -24.32
C ALA A 437 21.43 3.42 -24.05
N SER A 438 20.51 4.38 -23.89
CA SER A 438 19.07 4.12 -23.65
C SER A 438 18.18 4.45 -24.85
N CYS A 439 18.67 5.29 -25.77
CA CYS A 439 17.97 5.69 -26.98
C CYS A 439 18.70 5.15 -28.21
N THR A 440 18.25 3.98 -28.68
CA THR A 440 18.98 3.20 -29.69
C THR A 440 18.44 3.36 -31.10
N LEU A 441 17.38 4.16 -31.31
CA LEU A 441 16.81 4.33 -32.64
C LEU A 441 17.76 5.14 -33.52
N ALA A 442 17.80 4.77 -34.81
CA ALA A 442 18.49 5.58 -35.80
C ALA A 442 17.80 6.94 -35.96
N ALA A 443 18.52 7.93 -36.52
CA ALA A 443 18.00 9.28 -36.71
C ALA A 443 16.71 9.35 -37.55
N ASP A 444 16.50 8.37 -38.44
CA ASP A 444 15.28 8.24 -39.26
C ASP A 444 14.08 7.68 -38.48
N GLY A 445 14.26 7.31 -37.21
CA GLY A 445 13.24 6.75 -36.34
C GLY A 445 12.86 5.30 -36.69
N SER A 446 13.63 4.61 -37.52
CA SER A 446 13.36 3.20 -37.85
C SER A 446 13.43 2.31 -36.61
N ILE A 447 12.44 1.41 -36.50
CA ILE A 447 12.37 0.37 -35.47
C ILE A 447 12.77 -0.95 -36.13
N THR A 448 13.77 -1.61 -35.55
CA THR A 448 14.14 -2.98 -35.93
C THR A 448 13.39 -4.02 -35.11
N TYR A 449 13.36 -5.26 -35.59
CA TYR A 449 12.74 -6.38 -34.89
C TYR A 449 13.32 -6.56 -33.47
N SER A 450 14.63 -6.44 -33.32
CA SER A 450 15.30 -6.55 -32.01
C SER A 450 14.89 -5.43 -31.05
N GLN A 451 14.75 -4.20 -31.56
CA GLN A 451 14.28 -3.05 -30.77
C GLN A 451 12.82 -3.20 -30.37
N ALA A 452 11.96 -3.69 -31.26
CA ALA A 452 10.57 -3.98 -30.94
C ALA A 452 10.45 -5.07 -29.86
N ASN A 453 11.21 -6.16 -29.99
CA ASN A 453 11.28 -7.22 -28.98
C ASN A 453 11.83 -6.70 -27.64
N ALA A 454 12.79 -5.77 -27.65
CA ALA A 454 13.35 -5.22 -26.43
C ALA A 454 12.32 -4.48 -25.56
N VAL A 455 11.22 -3.98 -26.14
CA VAL A 455 10.12 -3.37 -25.35
C VAL A 455 9.36 -4.43 -24.56
N LEU A 456 9.05 -5.56 -25.18
CA LEU A 456 8.28 -6.69 -24.60
C LEU A 456 9.07 -8.01 -24.73
N PRO A 457 10.12 -8.23 -23.92
CA PRO A 457 11.07 -9.32 -24.14
C PRO A 457 10.65 -10.66 -23.50
N PHE A 458 9.52 -10.70 -22.80
CA PHE A 458 9.12 -11.84 -21.96
C PHE A 458 8.37 -12.94 -22.72
N LEU A 459 7.95 -12.70 -23.97
CA LEU A 459 7.19 -13.67 -24.77
C LEU A 459 5.90 -14.14 -24.08
N ASN A 460 5.19 -13.23 -23.41
CA ASN A 460 3.93 -13.54 -22.77
C ASN A 460 2.84 -13.87 -23.80
N ASN A 461 1.93 -14.77 -23.45
CA ASN A 461 0.69 -14.92 -24.23
C ASN A 461 -0.26 -13.73 -23.97
N LEU A 462 -1.01 -13.35 -25.00
CA LEU A 462 -2.08 -12.36 -24.91
C LEU A 462 -3.40 -13.02 -24.53
N TRP A 463 -4.00 -12.56 -23.44
CA TRP A 463 -5.22 -13.12 -22.88
C TRP A 463 -6.34 -12.09 -22.87
N THR A 464 -7.57 -12.58 -22.74
CA THR A 464 -8.74 -11.75 -22.48
C THR A 464 -9.52 -12.27 -21.28
N THR A 465 -10.03 -11.38 -20.43
CA THR A 465 -10.92 -11.69 -19.30
C THR A 465 -12.10 -10.74 -19.26
N THR A 466 -13.19 -11.11 -18.59
CA THR A 466 -14.36 -10.24 -18.40
C THR A 466 -14.46 -9.81 -16.94
N LEU A 467 -14.43 -8.50 -16.71
CA LEU A 467 -14.66 -7.87 -15.41
C LEU A 467 -15.96 -7.07 -15.42
N THR A 468 -16.63 -6.96 -14.28
CA THR A 468 -17.63 -5.90 -14.10
C THR A 468 -16.95 -4.54 -14.00
N GLY A 469 -17.67 -3.43 -14.24
CA GLY A 469 -17.13 -2.09 -14.01
C GLY A 469 -16.62 -1.89 -12.58
N ALA A 470 -17.30 -2.46 -11.59
CA ALA A 470 -16.84 -2.42 -10.20
C ALA A 470 -15.48 -3.12 -10.02
N GLN A 471 -15.28 -4.30 -10.61
CA GLN A 471 -14.01 -5.02 -10.57
C GLN A 471 -12.91 -4.29 -11.35
N PHE A 472 -13.24 -3.66 -12.48
CA PHE A 472 -12.27 -2.87 -13.23
C PHE A 472 -11.83 -1.63 -12.44
N LYS A 473 -12.76 -0.96 -11.74
CA LYS A 473 -12.42 0.12 -10.80
C LYS A 473 -11.51 -0.40 -9.68
N GLU A 474 -11.81 -1.56 -9.10
CA GLU A 474 -10.96 -2.20 -8.08
C GLU A 474 -9.55 -2.47 -8.61
N ALA A 475 -9.41 -2.91 -9.87
CA ALA A 475 -8.10 -3.10 -10.49
C ALA A 475 -7.31 -1.77 -10.61
N LEU A 476 -7.99 -0.65 -10.86
CA LEU A 476 -7.36 0.68 -10.87
C LEU A 476 -6.97 1.16 -9.45
N GLU A 477 -7.78 0.83 -8.43
CA GLU A 477 -7.45 1.09 -7.02
C GLU A 477 -6.23 0.27 -6.56
N GLN A 478 -6.04 -0.94 -7.11
CA GLN A 478 -4.89 -1.79 -6.81
C GLN A 478 -3.56 -1.23 -7.34
N GLN A 479 -3.55 -0.13 -8.10
CA GLN A 479 -2.32 0.60 -8.39
C GLN A 479 -1.64 1.09 -7.10
N TRP A 480 -2.40 1.39 -6.04
CA TRP A 480 -1.89 1.56 -4.68
C TRP A 480 -1.76 0.17 -4.05
N GLN A 481 -0.53 -0.32 -4.04
CA GLN A 481 -0.24 -1.74 -3.85
C GLN A 481 -0.41 -2.17 -2.39
N THR A 482 -0.95 -3.38 -2.21
CA THR A 482 -1.01 -4.08 -0.93
C THR A 482 -0.54 -5.51 -1.10
N THR A 483 0.14 -6.03 -0.10
CA THR A 483 0.42 -7.47 0.04
C THR A 483 -0.87 -8.20 0.46
N THR A 484 -0.81 -9.52 0.52
CA THR A 484 -1.98 -10.34 0.88
C THR A 484 -2.49 -10.13 2.30
N ASP A 485 -1.64 -9.67 3.23
CA ASP A 485 -2.04 -9.32 4.58
C ASP A 485 -2.51 -7.86 4.74
N GLY A 486 -2.49 -7.08 3.65
CA GLY A 486 -2.92 -5.68 3.61
C GLY A 486 -1.82 -4.67 3.95
N SER A 487 -0.57 -5.11 4.17
CA SER A 487 0.57 -4.21 4.35
C SER A 487 1.03 -3.61 3.01
N THR A 488 1.76 -2.48 3.08
CA THR A 488 2.32 -1.82 1.89
C THR A 488 3.64 -2.50 1.48
N PRO A 489 3.77 -3.01 0.24
CA PRO A 489 5.00 -3.64 -0.23
C PRO A 489 6.10 -2.61 -0.54
N SER A 490 7.31 -3.11 -0.85
CA SER A 490 8.48 -2.29 -1.21
C SER A 490 8.23 -1.33 -2.39
N ARG A 491 7.30 -1.70 -3.29
CA ARG A 491 6.79 -0.86 -4.37
C ARG A 491 5.34 -0.46 -4.06
N PRO A 492 5.12 0.68 -3.38
CA PRO A 492 3.78 1.07 -2.89
C PRO A 492 2.82 1.48 -4.00
N TYR A 493 3.32 1.78 -5.21
CA TYR A 493 2.49 2.20 -6.33
C TYR A 493 3.03 1.68 -7.66
N LEU A 494 2.13 1.22 -8.54
CA LEU A 494 2.43 0.78 -9.91
C LEU A 494 1.41 1.39 -10.88
N GLN A 495 1.88 2.21 -11.80
CA GLN A 495 1.01 2.87 -12.78
C GLN A 495 0.65 1.92 -13.94
N LEU A 496 -0.63 1.58 -14.08
CA LEU A 496 -1.14 0.87 -15.25
C LEU A 496 -1.17 1.80 -16.47
N GLY A 497 -0.74 1.26 -17.62
CA GLY A 497 -1.08 1.79 -18.93
C GLY A 497 -2.44 1.22 -19.36
N LEU A 498 -3.35 2.07 -19.80
CA LEU A 498 -4.72 1.71 -20.24
C LEU A 498 -4.88 2.12 -21.68
N SER A 499 -5.68 1.50 -22.55
CA SER A 499 -5.89 1.94 -23.95
C SER A 499 -6.52 3.33 -24.07
N HIS A 500 -6.39 3.99 -25.23
CA HIS A 500 -6.80 5.38 -25.49
C HIS A 500 -8.27 5.70 -25.25
N ASN A 501 -9.10 4.67 -25.21
CA ASN A 501 -10.53 4.78 -24.98
C ASN A 501 -10.89 4.74 -23.48
N VAL A 502 -9.91 4.65 -22.58
CA VAL A 502 -10.12 4.69 -21.13
C VAL A 502 -9.40 5.87 -20.52
N SER A 503 -10.12 6.62 -19.68
CA SER A 503 -9.53 7.64 -18.82
C SER A 503 -10.16 7.62 -17.44
N TYR A 504 -9.43 8.07 -16.43
CA TYR A 504 -9.91 8.15 -15.06
C TYR A 504 -9.30 9.33 -14.31
N THR A 505 -10.04 9.81 -13.32
CA THR A 505 -9.55 10.77 -12.34
C THR A 505 -9.32 10.09 -11.01
N TYR A 506 -8.40 10.61 -10.22
CA TYR A 506 -8.16 10.11 -8.88
C TYR A 506 -7.75 11.20 -7.89
N ASP A 507 -8.06 10.98 -6.62
CA ASP A 507 -7.57 11.77 -5.50
C ASP A 507 -6.39 11.03 -4.84
N PRO A 508 -5.15 11.54 -4.96
CA PRO A 508 -3.98 10.90 -4.36
C PRO A 508 -4.01 10.90 -2.83
N ASP A 509 -4.78 11.78 -2.19
CA ASP A 509 -4.87 11.94 -0.74
C ASP A 509 -6.04 11.17 -0.13
N ALA A 510 -6.89 10.56 -0.96
CA ALA A 510 -7.99 9.70 -0.50
C ALA A 510 -7.47 8.44 0.21
N LYS A 511 -8.37 7.75 0.91
CA LYS A 511 -8.03 6.49 1.58
C LYS A 511 -7.86 5.38 0.55
N GLN A 512 -7.11 4.34 0.94
CA GLN A 512 -6.97 3.11 0.16
C GLN A 512 -8.34 2.59 -0.29
N GLY A 513 -8.50 2.36 -1.61
CA GLY A 513 -9.74 1.90 -2.22
C GLY A 513 -10.76 3.01 -2.54
N GLU A 514 -10.43 4.27 -2.25
CA GLU A 514 -11.25 5.45 -2.55
C GLU A 514 -10.51 6.46 -3.45
N HIS A 515 -9.37 6.10 -4.04
CA HIS A 515 -8.58 7.01 -4.87
C HIS A 515 -9.27 7.32 -6.19
N ILE A 516 -9.85 6.33 -6.85
CA ILE A 516 -10.45 6.49 -8.18
C ILE A 516 -11.81 7.19 -8.05
N THR A 517 -11.85 8.43 -8.54
CA THR A 517 -13.02 9.31 -8.40
C THR A 517 -13.97 9.23 -9.60
N SER A 518 -13.45 8.99 -10.81
CA SER A 518 -14.26 8.72 -12.01
C SER A 518 -13.51 7.85 -13.00
N VAL A 519 -14.22 7.08 -13.80
CA VAL A 519 -13.66 6.29 -14.91
C VAL A 519 -14.59 6.45 -16.11
N THR A 520 -14.03 6.65 -17.29
CA THR A 520 -14.76 6.62 -18.55
C THR A 520 -14.19 5.57 -19.50
N VAL A 521 -15.07 4.92 -20.25
CA VAL A 521 -14.74 3.94 -21.29
C VAL A 521 -15.50 4.34 -22.55
N ASN A 522 -14.79 4.55 -23.66
CA ASN A 522 -15.32 5.12 -24.91
C ASN A 522 -16.04 6.46 -24.69
N GLY A 523 -15.51 7.30 -23.78
CA GLY A 523 -16.08 8.60 -23.42
C GLY A 523 -17.38 8.54 -22.59
N GLN A 524 -17.84 7.35 -22.21
CA GLN A 524 -19.01 7.16 -21.35
C GLN A 524 -18.58 6.80 -19.91
N PRO A 525 -19.29 7.27 -18.88
CA PRO A 525 -19.02 6.84 -17.50
C PRO A 525 -19.05 5.30 -17.37
N LEU A 526 -18.13 4.77 -16.57
CA LEU A 526 -18.09 3.35 -16.26
C LEU A 526 -19.36 2.94 -15.51
N ASP A 527 -20.08 1.96 -16.04
CA ASP A 527 -21.22 1.35 -15.35
C ASP A 527 -20.70 0.23 -14.43
N PRO A 528 -20.88 0.32 -13.10
CA PRO A 528 -20.36 -0.67 -12.16
C PRO A 528 -20.86 -2.10 -12.39
N ALA A 529 -22.07 -2.26 -12.93
CA ALA A 529 -22.71 -3.55 -13.16
C ALA A 529 -22.46 -4.10 -14.56
N LYS A 530 -22.15 -3.24 -15.54
CA LYS A 530 -21.82 -3.66 -16.91
C LYS A 530 -20.54 -4.49 -16.93
N GLU A 531 -20.51 -5.50 -17.79
CA GLU A 531 -19.33 -6.30 -18.08
C GLU A 531 -18.48 -5.64 -19.18
N TYR A 532 -17.17 -5.65 -18.97
CA TYR A 532 -16.17 -5.13 -19.90
C TYR A 532 -15.14 -6.23 -20.20
N ARG A 533 -14.85 -6.43 -21.48
CA ARG A 533 -13.81 -7.36 -21.91
C ARG A 533 -12.44 -6.70 -21.87
N ILE A 534 -11.55 -7.20 -21.01
CA ILE A 534 -10.20 -6.68 -20.82
C ILE A 534 -9.20 -7.57 -21.58
N GLY A 535 -8.34 -6.95 -22.38
CA GLY A 535 -7.20 -7.58 -23.06
C GLY A 535 -5.88 -7.17 -22.41
N SER A 536 -5.04 -8.13 -22.08
CA SER A 536 -3.72 -7.88 -21.49
C SER A 536 -2.80 -9.09 -21.64
N PHE A 537 -1.59 -9.01 -21.11
CA PHE A 537 -0.70 -10.15 -20.97
C PHE A 537 -1.26 -11.15 -19.95
N SER A 538 -1.00 -12.43 -20.20
CA SER A 538 -1.38 -13.52 -19.29
C SER A 538 -0.91 -13.31 -17.85
N PHE A 539 0.28 -12.74 -17.64
CA PHE A 539 0.81 -12.36 -16.32
C PHE A 539 -0.18 -11.48 -15.52
N LEU A 540 -0.60 -10.35 -16.10
CA LEU A 540 -1.46 -9.40 -15.40
C LEU A 540 -2.87 -9.96 -15.20
N LEU A 541 -3.42 -10.66 -16.19
CA LEU A 541 -4.78 -11.23 -16.08
C LEU A 541 -4.89 -12.38 -15.08
N GLN A 542 -3.77 -12.92 -14.62
CA GLN A 542 -3.71 -13.94 -13.57
C GLN A 542 -3.39 -13.34 -12.20
N GLY A 543 -3.34 -12.01 -12.08
CA GLY A 543 -3.16 -11.30 -10.81
C GLY A 543 -1.71 -10.96 -10.48
N GLY A 544 -0.79 -11.04 -11.46
CA GLY A 544 0.58 -10.55 -11.31
C GLY A 544 0.64 -9.09 -10.86
N ASP A 545 1.76 -8.67 -10.26
CA ASP A 545 1.94 -7.33 -9.67
C ASP A 545 0.84 -6.95 -8.65
N ASN A 546 0.35 -7.94 -7.87
CA ASN A 546 -0.75 -7.79 -6.92
C ASN A 546 -2.08 -7.28 -7.49
N PHE A 547 -2.31 -7.28 -8.81
CA PHE A 547 -3.58 -6.87 -9.40
C PHE A 547 -4.64 -7.99 -9.35
N ARG A 548 -4.97 -8.41 -8.12
CA ARG A 548 -5.86 -9.55 -7.83
C ARG A 548 -7.24 -9.44 -8.47
N ALA A 549 -7.72 -8.23 -8.73
CA ALA A 549 -9.03 -8.00 -9.36
C ALA A 549 -9.10 -8.62 -10.77
N PHE A 550 -7.99 -8.62 -11.54
CA PHE A 550 -7.99 -9.23 -12.87
C PHE A 550 -8.18 -10.76 -12.82
N ALA A 551 -7.59 -11.42 -11.82
CA ALA A 551 -7.69 -12.88 -11.63
C ALA A 551 -9.11 -13.35 -11.28
N GLN A 552 -9.96 -12.45 -10.76
CA GLN A 552 -11.37 -12.72 -10.46
C GLN A 552 -12.27 -12.64 -11.69
N GLY A 553 -11.73 -12.22 -12.84
CA GLY A 553 -12.49 -12.13 -14.07
C GLY A 553 -12.96 -13.48 -14.57
N LYS A 554 -14.08 -13.46 -15.29
CA LYS A 554 -14.69 -14.67 -15.85
C LYS A 554 -14.41 -14.78 -17.34
N ASN A 555 -14.65 -15.98 -17.88
CA ASN A 555 -14.41 -16.28 -19.30
C ASN A 555 -12.99 -15.93 -19.75
N THR A 556 -12.01 -16.10 -18.85
CA THR A 556 -10.60 -15.87 -19.15
C THR A 556 -10.14 -16.83 -20.25
N LYS A 557 -9.50 -16.30 -21.29
CA LYS A 557 -9.08 -17.09 -22.45
C LYS A 557 -7.70 -16.67 -22.91
N ASP A 558 -6.87 -17.68 -23.15
CA ASP A 558 -5.70 -17.55 -24.00
C ASP A 558 -6.16 -17.42 -25.47
N THR A 559 -5.60 -16.45 -26.17
CA THR A 559 -5.91 -16.21 -27.58
C THR A 559 -4.98 -16.95 -28.54
N GLY A 560 -3.93 -17.60 -28.01
CA GLY A 560 -2.87 -18.25 -28.77
C GLY A 560 -1.90 -17.26 -29.43
N LEU A 561 -2.03 -15.96 -29.16
CA LEU A 561 -1.11 -14.93 -29.63
C LEU A 561 0.01 -14.71 -28.61
N VAL A 562 1.23 -14.54 -29.11
CA VAL A 562 2.39 -14.13 -28.32
C VAL A 562 2.57 -12.62 -28.46
N ASP A 563 2.87 -11.95 -27.34
CA ASP A 563 3.01 -10.48 -27.23
C ASP A 563 3.92 -9.89 -28.29
N ARG A 564 5.12 -10.43 -28.49
CA ARG A 564 6.12 -9.96 -29.46
C ARG A 564 5.55 -9.92 -30.87
N ASP A 565 4.90 -11.00 -31.31
CA ASP A 565 4.44 -11.12 -32.69
C ASP A 565 3.26 -10.18 -32.94
N ALA A 566 2.31 -10.11 -32.00
CA ALA A 566 1.19 -9.16 -32.06
C ALA A 566 1.66 -7.70 -32.00
N TRP A 567 2.65 -7.40 -31.15
CA TRP A 567 3.26 -6.07 -31.03
C TRP A 567 3.97 -5.64 -32.31
N ILE A 568 4.76 -6.53 -32.91
CA ILE A 568 5.48 -6.28 -34.16
C ILE A 568 4.49 -6.11 -35.33
N GLU A 569 3.43 -6.92 -35.38
CA GLU A 569 2.35 -6.75 -36.35
C GLU A 569 1.67 -5.38 -36.19
N TYR A 570 1.36 -4.98 -34.95
CA TYR A 570 0.78 -3.68 -34.64
C TYR A 570 1.71 -2.52 -35.06
N ILE A 571 3.01 -2.61 -34.78
CA ILE A 571 4.00 -1.61 -35.24
C ILE A 571 3.97 -1.50 -36.76
N GLY A 572 4.00 -2.62 -37.48
CA GLY A 572 4.00 -2.64 -38.94
C GLY A 572 2.72 -2.02 -39.53
N LYS A 573 1.56 -2.38 -38.97
CA LYS A 573 0.24 -1.89 -39.38
C LYS A 573 0.08 -0.38 -39.15
N ASN A 574 0.69 0.16 -38.10
CA ASN A 574 0.51 1.55 -37.66
C ASN A 574 1.75 2.44 -37.89
N SER A 575 2.70 2.02 -38.72
CA SER A 575 3.93 2.77 -38.99
C SER A 575 3.68 3.98 -39.92
N PRO A 576 4.26 5.18 -39.63
CA PRO A 576 5.03 5.50 -38.44
C PRO A 576 4.14 5.65 -37.20
N LEU A 577 4.57 5.04 -36.09
CA LEU A 577 3.93 5.23 -34.79
C LEU A 577 4.12 6.68 -34.32
N ALA A 578 3.08 7.26 -33.74
CA ALA A 578 3.13 8.57 -33.12
C ALA A 578 2.83 8.45 -31.62
N PRO A 579 3.54 9.18 -30.75
CA PRO A 579 3.17 9.25 -29.35
C PRO A 579 1.80 9.93 -29.20
N ARG A 580 1.05 9.47 -28.20
CA ARG A 580 -0.10 10.17 -27.63
C ARG A 580 0.35 10.88 -26.36
N TYR A 581 0.17 12.19 -26.32
CA TYR A 581 0.55 13.01 -25.16
C TYR A 581 -0.61 13.21 -24.18
N ASP A 582 -1.85 12.91 -24.60
CA ASP A 582 -3.02 12.92 -23.74
C ASP A 582 -2.88 11.90 -22.61
N ARG A 583 -3.17 12.34 -21.39
CA ARG A 583 -3.16 11.50 -20.19
C ARG A 583 -4.45 10.72 -20.05
N ARG A 584 -4.30 9.50 -19.52
CA ARG A 584 -5.38 8.58 -19.15
C ARG A 584 -5.66 8.63 -17.66
N ALA A 585 -4.66 9.00 -16.84
CA ALA A 585 -4.77 9.16 -15.39
C ALA A 585 -4.49 10.61 -14.99
N VAL A 586 -5.48 11.30 -14.39
CA VAL A 586 -5.33 12.70 -13.94
C VAL A 586 -5.66 12.83 -12.45
N ALA A 587 -4.73 13.39 -11.68
CA ALA A 587 -4.97 13.68 -10.27
C ALA A 587 -5.83 14.93 -10.13
N VAL A 588 -6.99 14.80 -9.48
CA VAL A 588 -7.96 15.87 -9.29
C VAL A 588 -8.48 15.85 -7.86
N THR A 589 -8.36 16.98 -7.15
CA THR A 589 -9.00 17.20 -5.85
C THR A 589 -9.96 18.39 -5.91
N GLY A 590 -10.87 18.49 -4.94
CA GLY A 590 -11.92 19.51 -4.92
C GLY A 590 -13.17 19.17 -5.76
N LEU A 591 -13.31 17.92 -6.20
CA LEU A 591 -14.52 17.45 -6.87
C LEU A 591 -15.75 17.62 -5.95
N PRO A 592 -16.88 18.14 -6.45
CA PRO A 592 -18.11 18.25 -5.66
C PRO A 592 -18.57 16.87 -5.16
N THR A 593 -18.83 16.75 -3.86
CA THR A 593 -19.29 15.50 -3.23
C THR A 593 -20.81 15.31 -3.30
N GLY A 594 -21.54 16.27 -3.86
CA GLY A 594 -23.00 16.27 -3.96
C GLY A 594 -23.50 17.17 -5.09
N GLU A 595 -24.76 17.57 -4.99
CA GLU A 595 -25.41 18.43 -5.97
C GLU A 595 -24.75 19.82 -6.03
N VAL A 596 -24.57 20.34 -7.24
CA VAL A 596 -24.09 21.71 -7.48
C VAL A 596 -25.27 22.58 -7.91
N LYS A 597 -25.39 23.79 -7.40
CA LYS A 597 -26.47 24.70 -7.83
C LYS A 597 -26.05 25.44 -9.08
N ALA A 598 -27.01 25.66 -9.99
CA ALA A 598 -26.80 26.60 -11.09
C ALA A 598 -26.39 27.97 -10.52
N GLY A 599 -25.34 28.58 -11.07
CA GLY A 599 -24.76 29.84 -10.60
C GLY A 599 -23.67 29.71 -9.51
N ASP A 600 -23.54 28.55 -8.86
CA ASP A 600 -22.48 28.34 -7.86
C ASP A 600 -21.11 28.16 -8.53
N SER A 601 -20.05 28.37 -7.74
CA SER A 601 -18.67 28.09 -8.16
C SER A 601 -17.98 27.13 -7.20
N PHE A 602 -17.08 26.32 -7.73
CA PHE A 602 -16.17 25.46 -6.97
C PHE A 602 -14.77 25.46 -7.61
N GLU A 603 -13.77 25.00 -6.88
CA GLU A 603 -12.39 24.93 -7.35
C GLU A 603 -11.93 23.49 -7.50
N LEU A 604 -11.37 23.18 -8.67
CA LEU A 604 -10.68 21.93 -8.94
C LEU A 604 -9.17 22.16 -8.92
N LYS A 605 -8.44 21.27 -8.25
CA LYS A 605 -6.99 21.29 -8.23
C LYS A 605 -6.46 20.09 -9.00
N PHE A 606 -5.67 20.36 -10.02
CA PHE A 606 -5.05 19.38 -10.89
C PHE A 606 -3.55 19.26 -10.58
N SER A 607 -3.04 18.04 -10.63
CA SER A 607 -1.61 17.74 -10.62
C SER A 607 -1.31 16.56 -11.56
N LYS A 608 -0.02 16.36 -11.87
CA LYS A 608 0.42 15.37 -12.86
C LYS A 608 -0.24 15.59 -14.23
N LEU A 609 -0.36 16.84 -14.70
CA LEU A 609 -0.99 17.14 -15.98
C LEU A 609 -0.11 16.76 -17.18
N THR A 610 1.21 16.64 -17.03
CA THR A 610 2.11 16.30 -18.14
C THR A 610 2.74 14.91 -17.93
N LEU A 611 2.83 14.10 -18.98
CA LEU A 611 3.56 12.81 -18.94
C LEU A 611 5.07 13.06 -18.78
N THR A 612 5.77 12.21 -18.03
CA THR A 612 7.23 12.34 -17.84
C THR A 612 8.06 11.58 -18.87
N SER A 613 7.43 11.09 -19.94
CA SER A 613 8.12 10.54 -21.11
C SER A 613 8.93 11.60 -21.85
N LEU A 614 9.94 11.19 -22.61
CA LEU A 614 10.77 12.11 -23.38
C LEU A 614 9.99 12.79 -24.51
N GLY A 615 10.28 14.07 -24.75
CA GLY A 615 9.69 14.85 -25.84
C GLY A 615 8.24 15.31 -25.63
N VAL A 616 7.64 15.02 -24.47
CA VAL A 616 6.29 15.48 -24.13
C VAL A 616 6.32 17.00 -23.86
N PRO A 617 5.48 17.81 -24.53
CA PRO A 617 5.41 19.23 -24.27
C PRO A 617 4.69 19.52 -22.95
N ALA A 618 5.13 20.54 -22.22
CA ALA A 618 4.48 20.97 -21.00
C ALA A 618 3.07 21.51 -21.26
N GLU A 619 2.10 21.10 -20.45
CA GLU A 619 0.75 21.66 -20.49
C GLU A 619 0.76 23.14 -20.04
N THR A 620 0.00 23.98 -20.72
CA THR A 620 0.02 25.45 -20.54
C THR A 620 -1.27 26.01 -19.98
N ALA A 621 -2.42 25.40 -20.29
CA ALA A 621 -3.72 25.90 -19.84
C ALA A 621 -4.79 24.81 -19.81
N LEU A 622 -5.77 24.98 -18.93
CA LEU A 622 -6.99 24.19 -18.86
C LEU A 622 -8.19 25.03 -19.25
N THR A 623 -9.12 24.43 -19.99
CA THR A 623 -10.45 25.01 -20.28
C THR A 623 -11.53 24.06 -19.82
N ALA A 624 -12.44 24.54 -18.95
CA ALA A 624 -13.61 23.80 -18.50
C ALA A 624 -14.86 24.20 -19.29
N LYS A 625 -15.66 23.21 -19.68
CA LYS A 625 -16.95 23.39 -20.36
C LYS A 625 -18.05 22.55 -19.73
N ILE A 626 -19.28 23.07 -19.76
CA ILE A 626 -20.50 22.30 -19.53
C ILE A 626 -21.38 22.48 -20.77
N GLY A 627 -21.62 21.40 -21.52
CA GLY A 627 -22.11 21.51 -22.88
C GLY A 627 -21.17 22.36 -23.74
N ASP A 628 -21.70 23.37 -24.44
CA ASP A 628 -20.90 24.29 -25.25
C ASP A 628 -20.38 25.51 -24.48
N ALA A 629 -20.85 25.72 -23.24
CA ALA A 629 -20.50 26.89 -22.45
C ALA A 629 -19.15 26.71 -21.75
N THR A 630 -18.21 27.65 -21.95
CA THR A 630 -16.97 27.72 -21.17
C THR A 630 -17.27 28.24 -19.77
N VAL A 631 -16.96 27.43 -18.76
CA VAL A 631 -17.31 27.66 -17.34
C VAL A 631 -16.10 27.94 -16.45
N GLY A 632 -14.90 27.90 -17.02
CA GLY A 632 -13.65 28.25 -16.34
C GLY A 632 -12.43 28.08 -17.25
N THR A 633 -11.37 28.81 -16.95
CA THR A 633 -10.03 28.60 -17.53
C THR A 633 -8.97 28.76 -16.45
N ALA A 634 -7.84 28.07 -16.60
CA ALA A 634 -6.70 28.18 -15.69
C ALA A 634 -5.40 28.07 -16.46
N ALA A 635 -4.39 28.85 -16.06
CA ALA A 635 -3.01 28.60 -16.50
C ALA A 635 -2.43 27.42 -15.72
N VAL A 636 -1.64 26.59 -16.40
CA VAL A 636 -0.90 25.50 -15.76
C VAL A 636 0.47 26.03 -15.31
N LYS A 637 0.77 25.79 -14.03
CA LYS A 637 2.05 26.14 -13.38
C LYS A 637 3.02 24.99 -13.51
N ASP A 638 4.27 25.33 -13.84
CA ASP A 638 5.39 24.41 -13.98
C ASP A 638 5.13 23.25 -14.97
N GLY A 639 4.16 23.44 -15.88
CA GLY A 639 3.73 22.42 -16.82
C GLY A 639 2.85 21.32 -16.23
N ASP A 640 2.57 21.32 -14.92
CA ASP A 640 2.03 20.12 -14.27
C ASP A 640 0.83 20.34 -13.34
N SER A 641 0.66 21.54 -12.78
CA SER A 641 -0.37 21.80 -11.77
C SER A 641 -1.24 23.01 -12.08
N ALA A 642 -2.53 22.95 -11.73
CA ALA A 642 -3.45 24.06 -11.92
C ALA A 642 -4.54 24.10 -10.86
N THR A 643 -5.04 25.30 -10.57
CA THR A 643 -6.27 25.49 -9.81
C THR A 643 -7.28 26.15 -10.74
N LEU A 644 -8.38 25.46 -11.00
CA LEU A 644 -9.40 25.86 -11.94
C LEU A 644 -10.69 26.16 -11.19
N LYS A 645 -11.09 27.43 -11.20
CA LYS A 645 -12.42 27.83 -10.72
C LYS A 645 -13.45 27.53 -11.80
N VAL A 646 -14.42 26.70 -11.47
CA VAL A 646 -15.57 26.35 -12.33
C VAL A 646 -16.79 27.10 -11.82
N THR A 647 -17.50 27.79 -12.71
CA THR A 647 -18.78 28.46 -12.42
C THR A 647 -19.90 27.78 -13.19
N VAL A 648 -20.83 27.12 -12.49
CA VAL A 648 -21.98 26.47 -13.13
C VAL A 648 -22.87 27.55 -13.75
N PRO A 649 -23.23 27.49 -15.05
CA PRO A 649 -24.09 28.49 -15.67
C PRO A 649 -25.41 28.62 -14.90
N ALA A 650 -25.84 29.85 -14.61
CA ALA A 650 -27.03 30.12 -13.82
C ALA A 650 -28.33 29.68 -14.52
N ASP A 651 -28.30 29.59 -15.85
CA ASP A 651 -29.38 29.14 -16.72
C ASP A 651 -29.29 27.65 -17.08
N LEU A 652 -28.31 26.92 -16.54
CA LEU A 652 -28.18 25.49 -16.78
C LEU A 652 -29.39 24.75 -16.21
N ALA A 653 -30.01 23.92 -17.04
CA ALA A 653 -31.15 23.10 -16.62
C ALA A 653 -30.77 22.17 -15.47
N THR A 654 -31.71 21.95 -14.55
CA THR A 654 -31.55 20.97 -13.47
C THR A 654 -31.49 19.55 -14.02
N GLY A 655 -30.62 18.72 -13.47
CA GLY A 655 -30.44 17.34 -13.90
C GLY A 655 -28.97 16.95 -13.98
N ASP A 656 -28.71 15.89 -14.73
CA ASP A 656 -27.34 15.43 -14.95
C ASP A 656 -26.66 16.34 -15.98
N ALA A 657 -25.46 16.80 -15.65
CA ALA A 657 -24.60 17.57 -16.52
C ALA A 657 -23.20 16.95 -16.54
N THR A 658 -22.42 17.31 -17.54
CA THR A 658 -21.04 16.83 -17.68
C THR A 658 -20.12 18.03 -17.77
N LEU A 659 -19.19 18.11 -16.83
CA LEU A 659 -18.07 19.04 -16.89
C LEU A 659 -16.92 18.37 -17.63
N THR A 660 -16.50 18.98 -18.73
CA THR A 660 -15.34 18.55 -19.51
C THR A 660 -14.23 19.57 -19.34
N VAL A 661 -13.07 19.13 -18.87
CA VAL A 661 -11.86 19.95 -18.76
C VAL A 661 -10.84 19.46 -19.77
N THR A 662 -10.34 20.34 -20.62
CA THR A 662 -9.39 20.00 -21.69
C THR A 662 -8.10 20.80 -21.54
N GLY A 663 -6.96 20.10 -21.63
CA GLY A 663 -5.61 20.68 -21.75
C GLY A 663 -5.38 21.33 -23.11
N ALA A 664 -4.70 22.46 -23.14
CA ALA A 664 -4.48 23.23 -24.35
C ALA A 664 -3.34 22.68 -25.23
N THR A 665 -2.33 22.05 -24.61
CA THR A 665 -1.14 21.57 -25.29
C THR A 665 -1.23 20.07 -25.60
N ASP A 666 -1.56 19.24 -24.62
CA ASP A 666 -1.52 17.78 -24.72
C ASP A 666 -2.86 17.15 -25.17
N GLY A 667 -3.95 17.92 -25.09
CA GLY A 667 -5.31 17.47 -25.41
C GLY A 667 -5.96 16.57 -24.36
N THR A 668 -5.32 16.39 -23.19
CA THR A 668 -5.85 15.63 -22.05
C THR A 668 -7.25 16.11 -21.72
N THR A 669 -8.20 15.16 -21.67
CA THR A 669 -9.60 15.47 -21.41
C THR A 669 -10.08 14.74 -20.15
N VAL A 670 -10.51 15.52 -19.16
CA VAL A 670 -11.12 15.06 -17.92
C VAL A 670 -12.62 15.29 -17.98
N THR A 671 -13.39 14.27 -17.62
CA THR A 671 -14.86 14.33 -17.61
C THR A 671 -15.37 14.07 -16.20
N VAL A 672 -16.13 15.02 -15.64
CA VAL A 672 -16.71 14.93 -14.30
C VAL A 672 -18.23 14.98 -14.43
N PRO A 673 -18.96 13.93 -13.99
CA PRO A 673 -20.41 14.00 -13.91
C PRO A 673 -20.83 14.95 -12.78
N LEU A 674 -21.78 15.83 -13.06
CA LEU A 674 -22.36 16.78 -12.11
C LEU A 674 -23.86 16.56 -12.00
N LYS A 675 -24.39 16.68 -10.78
CA LYS A 675 -25.83 16.76 -10.53
C LYS A 675 -26.20 18.22 -10.28
N VAL A 676 -26.84 18.87 -11.24
CA VAL A 676 -27.20 20.29 -11.17
C VAL A 676 -28.60 20.44 -10.62
N VAL A 677 -28.73 21.25 -9.57
CA VAL A 677 -30.04 21.68 -9.05
C VAL A 677 -30.25 23.15 -9.34
N ALA A 678 -31.52 23.58 -9.27
CA ALA A 678 -31.87 24.95 -9.60
C ALA A 678 -31.05 25.91 -8.72
N ALA A 679 -30.60 27.02 -9.31
CA ALA A 679 -30.24 28.19 -8.52
C ALA A 679 -31.43 28.41 -7.58
N GLY A 680 -31.22 28.29 -6.27
CA GLY A 680 -32.34 28.47 -5.36
C GLY A 680 -33.00 29.80 -5.69
N GLU A 681 -34.31 29.81 -5.96
CA GLU A 681 -35.06 31.03 -5.73
C GLU A 681 -34.66 31.48 -4.33
N GLN A 682 -34.23 32.74 -4.20
CA GLN A 682 -34.25 33.39 -2.89
C GLN A 682 -35.57 32.98 -2.24
N PRO A 683 -35.56 32.32 -1.06
CA PRO A 683 -36.79 31.79 -0.53
C PRO A 683 -37.75 32.96 -0.35
N GLN A 684 -38.81 32.99 -1.16
CA GLN A 684 -40.04 33.63 -0.73
C GLN A 684 -40.40 32.94 0.59
N PRO A 685 -40.66 33.70 1.67
CA PRO A 685 -40.87 33.11 2.97
C PRO A 685 -41.98 32.06 2.87
N ILE A 686 -41.62 30.80 3.13
CA ILE A 686 -42.62 29.76 3.36
C ILE A 686 -43.24 30.12 4.71
N GLU A 687 -44.51 30.52 4.70
CA GLU A 687 -45.25 30.82 5.91
C GLU A 687 -45.09 29.66 6.92
N PRO A 688 -44.72 29.95 8.19
CA PRO A 688 -44.64 28.92 9.20
C PRO A 688 -46.01 28.29 9.41
N ALA A 689 -46.07 26.96 9.51
CA ALA A 689 -47.31 26.20 9.70
C ALA A 689 -48.05 26.49 11.03
N ILE A 690 -47.56 27.42 11.85
CA ILE A 690 -48.28 28.08 12.94
C ILE A 690 -47.77 29.53 13.01
N ALA A 691 -48.65 30.52 12.82
CA ALA A 691 -48.33 31.94 12.99
C ALA A 691 -49.00 32.47 14.27
N LEU A 692 -48.27 33.22 15.09
CA LEU A 692 -48.88 34.00 16.16
C LEU A 692 -49.36 35.32 15.56
N GLY A 693 -50.63 35.66 15.77
CA GLY A 693 -51.21 36.90 15.30
C GLY A 693 -51.71 37.77 16.45
N ASP A 694 -51.76 39.06 16.21
CA ASP A 694 -52.39 40.00 17.13
C ASP A 694 -53.91 39.74 17.24
N GLU A 695 -54.58 40.51 18.10
CA GLU A 695 -56.03 40.42 18.33
C GLU A 695 -56.89 40.68 17.07
N ASN A 696 -56.29 41.20 16.00
CA ASN A 696 -56.93 41.51 14.73
C ASN A 696 -56.54 40.53 13.59
N GLY A 697 -55.68 39.54 13.86
CA GLY A 697 -55.32 38.48 12.90
C GLY A 697 -54.12 38.77 12.01
N ASN A 698 -53.29 39.78 12.34
CA ASN A 698 -52.04 40.04 11.61
C ASN A 698 -50.90 39.18 12.17
N ALA A 699 -50.12 38.51 11.32
CA ALA A 699 -48.96 37.71 11.74
C ALA A 699 -47.86 38.57 12.39
N LEU A 700 -47.32 38.10 13.50
CA LEU A 700 -46.29 38.78 14.30
C LEU A 700 -44.92 38.11 14.12
N GLU A 701 -43.96 38.81 13.54
CA GLU A 701 -42.57 38.33 13.42
C GLU A 701 -41.72 38.57 14.68
N SER A 702 -42.10 39.56 15.49
CA SER A 702 -41.53 39.82 16.82
C SER A 702 -42.56 40.54 17.70
N LEU A 703 -42.47 40.34 19.02
CA LEU A 703 -43.30 41.04 20.00
C LEU A 703 -42.39 41.79 20.98
N THR A 704 -42.52 43.12 21.01
CA THR A 704 -41.84 43.99 21.98
C THR A 704 -42.82 44.38 23.06
N LEU A 705 -42.61 43.91 24.29
CA LEU A 705 -43.45 44.25 25.44
C LEU A 705 -42.74 45.29 26.30
N LYS A 706 -43.46 46.34 26.71
CA LYS A 706 -42.97 47.29 27.71
C LYS A 706 -43.25 46.75 29.12
N PRO A 707 -42.55 47.25 30.15
CA PRO A 707 -42.84 46.90 31.53
C PRO A 707 -44.33 47.08 31.85
N ASN A 708 -44.99 46.02 32.31
CA ASN A 708 -46.42 45.94 32.69
C ASN A 708 -47.48 46.00 31.56
N ASP A 709 -47.10 45.87 30.28
CA ASP A 709 -48.10 45.71 29.22
C ASP A 709 -48.77 44.33 29.28
N GLU A 710 -50.10 44.28 29.15
CA GLU A 710 -50.87 43.05 28.92
C GLU A 710 -51.30 42.99 27.45
N LYS A 711 -50.87 41.95 26.72
CA LYS A 711 -51.17 41.74 25.30
C LYS A 711 -51.75 40.35 25.09
N ILE A 712 -52.81 40.26 24.28
CA ILE A 712 -53.44 39.00 23.89
C ILE A 712 -52.90 38.60 22.51
N VAL A 713 -52.41 37.37 22.39
CA VAL A 713 -51.88 36.80 21.14
C VAL A 713 -52.61 35.50 20.83
N ARG A 714 -52.92 35.26 19.55
CA ARG A 714 -53.67 34.09 19.08
C ARG A 714 -52.82 33.26 18.11
N ALA A 715 -52.99 31.94 18.12
CA ALA A 715 -52.30 31.04 17.20
C ALA A 715 -53.19 30.72 15.99
N TYR A 716 -52.61 30.82 14.80
CA TYR A 716 -53.28 30.57 13.52
C TYR A 716 -52.59 29.43 12.79
N VAL A 717 -53.37 28.52 12.21
CA VAL A 717 -52.89 27.41 11.38
C VAL A 717 -53.53 27.55 10.01
N LYS A 718 -52.73 27.75 8.97
CA LYS A 718 -53.21 27.96 7.58
C LYS A 718 -54.28 29.06 7.44
N GLY A 719 -54.15 30.14 8.23
CA GLY A 719 -55.05 31.31 8.17
C GLY A 719 -56.34 31.20 8.98
N GLU A 720 -56.62 30.08 9.66
CA GLU A 720 -57.77 29.94 10.55
C GLU A 720 -57.35 30.03 12.03
N ASN A 721 -58.14 30.76 12.83
CA ASN A 721 -57.91 30.90 14.28
C ASN A 721 -58.21 29.57 14.98
N VAL A 722 -57.24 29.01 15.68
CA VAL A 722 -57.44 27.80 16.46
C VAL A 722 -58.09 28.21 17.78
N GLU A 723 -59.37 27.88 18.01
CA GLU A 723 -60.06 28.24 19.24
C GLU A 723 -59.38 27.63 20.48
N GLY A 724 -58.65 28.48 21.20
CA GLY A 724 -57.97 28.16 22.45
C GLY A 724 -57.83 29.41 23.33
N THR A 725 -57.71 29.20 24.64
CA THR A 725 -57.67 30.25 25.68
C THR A 725 -56.52 31.25 25.43
N PRO A 726 -56.76 32.57 25.51
CA PRO A 726 -55.72 33.58 25.30
C PRO A 726 -54.53 33.42 26.26
N VAL A 727 -53.32 33.60 25.73
CA VAL A 727 -52.07 33.57 26.51
C VAL A 727 -51.76 34.99 27.01
N TYR A 728 -51.54 35.13 28.31
CA TYR A 728 -51.24 36.42 28.96
C TYR A 728 -49.76 36.47 29.37
N TRP A 729 -49.10 37.58 29.06
CA TRP A 729 -47.69 37.81 29.39
C TRP A 729 -47.53 39.10 30.18
N LYS A 730 -46.74 39.08 31.26
CA LYS A 730 -46.39 40.26 32.06
C LYS A 730 -44.89 40.24 32.36
N SER A 731 -44.16 41.24 31.86
CA SER A 731 -42.72 41.44 32.10
C SER A 731 -42.48 42.80 32.74
N SER A 732 -41.38 42.95 33.50
CA SER A 732 -40.99 44.20 34.16
C SER A 732 -39.81 44.93 33.50
N ASP A 733 -39.26 44.43 32.38
CA ASP A 733 -38.31 45.17 31.51
C ASP A 733 -38.45 44.78 30.01
N PRO A 734 -38.08 45.66 29.04
CA PRO A 734 -38.38 45.44 27.63
C PRO A 734 -37.53 44.32 27.03
N THR A 735 -38.20 43.25 26.58
CA THR A 735 -37.57 42.06 25.99
C THR A 735 -37.99 41.92 24.53
N ILE A 736 -37.05 41.59 23.63
CA ILE A 736 -37.33 41.22 22.22
C ILE A 736 -37.24 39.70 22.12
N VAL A 737 -38.31 39.05 21.68
CA VAL A 737 -38.37 37.60 21.47
C VAL A 737 -38.41 37.31 19.97
N SER A 738 -37.46 36.51 19.48
CA SER A 738 -37.41 36.04 18.09
C SER A 738 -37.39 34.50 18.04
N PHE A 739 -38.07 33.91 17.06
CA PHE A 739 -38.23 32.47 16.94
C PHE A 739 -37.58 31.98 15.63
N LYS A 740 -36.70 30.98 15.67
CA LYS A 740 -36.14 30.32 14.47
C LYS A 740 -36.25 28.79 14.55
N PRO A 741 -36.71 28.09 13.49
CA PRO A 741 -36.83 26.64 13.48
C PRO A 741 -35.59 25.91 12.88
N LYS A 742 -35.04 24.98 13.68
CA LYS A 742 -34.31 23.70 13.43
C LYS A 742 -33.25 23.53 12.30
N ASP A 743 -32.14 22.86 12.66
CA ASP A 743 -31.07 22.32 11.78
C ASP A 743 -31.50 21.02 11.05
N ALA A 744 -31.17 20.95 9.76
CA ALA A 744 -31.63 19.96 8.78
C ALA A 744 -30.64 18.82 8.49
N GLN A 745 -29.43 18.77 9.07
CA GLN A 745 -28.37 17.89 8.55
C GLN A 745 -28.24 16.46 9.13
N THR A 746 -28.91 16.05 10.22
CA THR A 746 -28.59 14.74 10.84
C THR A 746 -29.71 13.72 10.99
N GLY A 747 -30.97 14.06 10.75
CA GLY A 747 -32.08 13.08 10.70
C GLY A 747 -32.27 12.16 11.92
N LYS A 748 -31.57 12.37 13.05
CA LYS A 748 -31.68 11.59 14.29
C LYS A 748 -32.33 12.42 15.39
N SER A 749 -33.33 11.86 16.07
CA SER A 749 -33.98 12.49 17.21
C SER A 749 -33.15 12.31 18.49
N GLY A 750 -32.33 13.30 18.83
CA GLY A 750 -31.71 13.44 20.15
C GLY A 750 -31.73 14.91 20.58
N ALA A 751 -32.25 15.20 21.77
CA ALA A 751 -32.27 16.56 22.29
C ALA A 751 -30.87 16.96 22.80
N ARG A 752 -30.20 17.88 22.10
CA ARG A 752 -29.03 18.60 22.61
C ARG A 752 -29.47 20.03 22.95
N ALA A 753 -29.26 20.46 24.19
CA ALA A 753 -29.34 21.87 24.53
C ALA A 753 -27.95 22.47 24.34
N VAL A 754 -27.79 23.37 23.38
CA VAL A 754 -26.59 24.18 23.18
C VAL A 754 -26.94 25.61 23.57
N VAL A 755 -26.38 26.11 24.67
CA VAL A 755 -26.51 27.51 25.06
C VAL A 755 -25.28 28.24 24.53
N GLY A 756 -25.47 28.98 23.43
CA GLY A 756 -24.47 29.93 22.93
C GLY A 756 -24.69 31.29 23.59
N TYR A 757 -23.61 31.93 24.03
CA TYR A 757 -23.61 33.34 24.42
C TYR A 757 -22.78 34.15 23.44
N ASP A 758 -23.20 35.39 23.18
CA ASP A 758 -22.44 36.33 22.38
C ASP A 758 -21.37 37.03 23.26
N GLU A 759 -20.11 36.99 22.82
CA GLU A 759 -18.98 37.60 23.54
C GLU A 759 -19.10 39.13 23.60
N GLN A 760 -19.71 39.79 22.62
CA GLN A 760 -19.89 41.25 22.66
C GLN A 760 -20.88 41.68 23.76
N THR A 761 -21.86 40.85 24.08
CA THR A 761 -22.85 41.13 25.13
C THR A 761 -22.25 41.03 26.54
N LEU A 762 -21.28 40.12 26.77
CA LEU A 762 -20.58 39.99 28.06
C LEU A 762 -19.53 41.09 28.28
N LEU A 763 -18.85 41.54 27.23
CA LEU A 763 -17.85 42.63 27.30
C LEU A 763 -18.47 44.01 27.57
N ALA A 764 -19.79 44.16 27.43
CA ALA A 764 -20.51 45.38 27.78
C ALA A 764 -20.66 45.60 29.30
N HIS A 765 -20.38 44.58 30.12
CA HIS A 765 -20.48 44.65 31.58
C HIS A 765 -19.09 44.89 32.18
N LYS A 766 -18.92 45.96 32.96
CA LYS A 766 -17.65 46.26 33.66
C LYS A 766 -17.32 45.16 34.66
N ASP A 767 -16.03 44.88 34.82
CA ASP A 767 -15.40 43.77 35.57
C ASP A 767 -16.27 43.11 36.65
N GLY A 768 -16.54 41.81 36.49
CA GLY A 768 -17.40 41.02 37.38
C GLY A 768 -17.35 39.52 37.12
N ASN A 769 -17.77 38.72 38.11
CA ASN A 769 -17.89 37.26 38.02
C ASN A 769 -19.32 36.88 37.63
N VAL A 770 -19.49 36.20 36.50
CA VAL A 770 -20.78 35.69 35.99
C VAL A 770 -20.84 34.19 36.24
N VAL A 771 -21.89 33.67 36.89
CA VAL A 771 -22.06 32.22 37.10
C VAL A 771 -23.29 31.75 36.35
N ILE A 772 -23.07 30.91 35.34
CA ILE A 772 -24.15 30.30 34.55
C ILE A 772 -24.53 28.98 35.20
N THR A 773 -25.76 28.86 35.67
CA THR A 773 -26.27 27.61 36.24
C THR A 773 -27.15 26.89 35.23
N VAL A 774 -27.01 25.58 35.10
CA VAL A 774 -27.90 24.72 34.33
C VAL A 774 -28.48 23.69 35.27
N THR A 775 -29.81 23.66 35.36
CA THR A 775 -30.52 22.76 36.26
C THR A 775 -31.44 21.82 35.47
N ALA A 776 -31.32 20.52 35.66
CA ALA A 776 -32.22 19.54 35.06
C ALA A 776 -33.08 18.94 36.17
N THR A 777 -34.41 18.95 35.99
CA THR A 777 -35.32 18.29 36.93
C THR A 777 -35.96 17.10 36.27
N VAL A 778 -35.62 15.89 36.72
CA VAL A 778 -36.19 14.65 36.18
C VAL A 778 -37.14 14.09 37.22
N ASN A 779 -38.44 14.08 36.90
CA ASN A 779 -39.53 13.63 37.77
C ASN A 779 -39.47 14.21 39.20
N GLY A 780 -39.23 15.53 39.29
CA GLY A 780 -39.28 16.28 40.54
C GLY A 780 -37.99 16.23 41.39
N LYS A 781 -36.90 15.63 40.91
CA LYS A 781 -35.56 15.74 41.53
C LYS A 781 -34.61 16.57 40.68
N GLU A 782 -33.99 17.54 41.34
CA GLU A 782 -33.18 18.60 40.75
C GLU A 782 -31.69 18.20 40.69
N LEU A 783 -31.05 18.40 39.54
CA LEU A 783 -29.62 18.24 39.32
C LEU A 783 -29.04 19.53 38.75
N LYS A 784 -28.06 20.12 39.44
CA LYS A 784 -27.51 21.46 39.17
C LYS A 784 -26.06 21.36 38.70
N ALA A 785 -25.70 22.12 37.66
CA ALA A 785 -24.32 22.35 37.21
C ALA A 785 -24.06 23.85 37.11
N GLU A 786 -22.95 24.34 37.64
CA GLU A 786 -22.59 25.77 37.65
C GLU A 786 -21.30 25.99 36.86
N LEU A 787 -21.27 27.00 36.00
CA LEU A 787 -20.11 27.40 35.22
C LEU A 787 -19.74 28.86 35.54
N PRO A 788 -18.64 29.11 36.27
CA PRO A 788 -18.16 30.45 36.53
C PRO A 788 -17.35 31.00 35.33
N VAL A 789 -17.68 32.21 34.90
CA VAL A 789 -17.00 33.00 33.86
C VAL A 789 -16.61 34.35 34.45
N ALA A 790 -15.36 34.79 34.30
CA ALA A 790 -14.92 36.09 34.81
C ALA A 790 -14.56 37.03 33.66
N VAL A 791 -15.02 38.27 33.75
CA VAL A 791 -14.55 39.38 32.90
C VAL A 791 -13.58 40.21 33.73
N ARG A 792 -12.33 40.32 33.26
CA ARG A 792 -11.31 41.15 33.89
C ARG A 792 -10.54 41.93 32.83
N ASP A 793 -10.35 43.22 33.05
CA ASP A 793 -9.57 44.12 32.20
C ASP A 793 -10.02 44.10 30.73
N GLY A 794 -11.33 43.99 30.51
CA GLY A 794 -11.92 43.99 29.16
C GLY A 794 -11.65 42.72 28.33
N GLN A 795 -11.28 41.62 28.98
CA GLN A 795 -11.21 40.29 28.36
C GLN A 795 -12.00 39.25 29.17
N VAL A 796 -12.62 38.29 28.45
CA VAL A 796 -13.23 37.11 29.07
C VAL A 796 -12.12 36.13 29.43
N VAL A 797 -11.82 35.98 30.71
CA VAL A 797 -10.79 35.05 31.18
C VAL A 797 -11.40 33.65 31.26
N LYS A 798 -11.03 32.77 30.32
CA LYS A 798 -11.47 31.37 30.31
C LYS A 798 -10.70 30.57 31.36
N PRO A 799 -11.33 29.91 32.34
CA PRO A 799 -10.60 28.95 33.16
C PRO A 799 -10.50 27.60 32.43
N ALA A 800 -9.29 27.06 32.25
CA ALA A 800 -9.13 25.63 32.00
C ALA A 800 -9.51 24.90 33.30
N LEU A 801 -10.77 24.51 33.40
CA LEU A 801 -11.32 23.90 34.61
C LEU A 801 -11.11 22.39 34.54
N TYR A 802 -10.27 21.84 35.42
CA TYR A 802 -10.21 20.40 35.63
C TYR A 802 -10.57 20.05 37.07
N PHE A 803 -11.22 18.90 37.24
CA PHE A 803 -11.64 18.42 38.55
C PHE A 803 -10.56 17.55 39.16
N THR A 804 -10.39 17.66 40.47
CA THR A 804 -9.47 16.82 41.24
C THR A 804 -10.20 16.16 42.39
N ASP A 805 -9.72 14.98 42.81
CA ASP A 805 -10.23 14.32 44.02
C ASP A 805 -9.82 15.08 45.29
N THR A 806 -10.20 14.59 46.47
CA THR A 806 -9.85 15.25 47.75
C THR A 806 -8.35 15.33 48.03
N ASN A 807 -7.51 14.64 47.26
CA ASN A 807 -6.06 14.64 47.37
C ASN A 807 -5.39 15.47 46.24
N GLY A 808 -6.16 16.13 45.37
CA GLY A 808 -5.65 17.00 44.32
C GLY A 808 -5.29 16.29 43.00
N LYS A 809 -5.67 15.02 42.80
CA LYS A 809 -5.40 14.29 41.54
C LYS A 809 -6.50 14.54 40.50
N LYS A 810 -6.13 14.92 39.26
CA LYS A 810 -7.08 15.18 38.14
C LYS A 810 -7.94 13.94 37.84
N ILE A 811 -9.25 14.13 37.78
CA ILE A 811 -10.26 13.08 37.53
C ILE A 811 -10.95 13.33 36.19
N THR A 812 -10.92 12.33 35.31
CA THR A 812 -11.55 12.37 33.98
C THR A 812 -12.90 11.66 33.94
N SER A 813 -13.24 10.88 34.97
CA SER A 813 -14.59 10.33 35.17
C SER A 813 -14.88 9.99 36.64
N LEU A 814 -16.16 9.95 37.01
CA LEU A 814 -16.67 9.59 38.33
C LEU A 814 -17.77 8.53 38.22
N LYS A 815 -17.71 7.50 39.06
CA LYS A 815 -18.68 6.40 39.11
C LYS A 815 -19.27 6.29 40.51
N LEU A 816 -20.50 6.76 40.68
CA LEU A 816 -21.14 6.86 41.99
C LEU A 816 -22.23 5.79 42.15
N LYS A 817 -22.36 5.22 43.35
CA LYS A 817 -23.48 4.34 43.71
C LYS A 817 -24.69 5.16 44.14
N LYS A 818 -25.89 4.59 43.96
CA LYS A 818 -27.17 5.18 44.38
C LYS A 818 -27.12 5.67 45.83
N GLY A 819 -27.35 6.95 46.05
CA GLY A 819 -27.38 7.61 47.36
C GLY A 819 -26.02 8.10 47.90
N ALA A 820 -24.90 7.73 47.26
CA ALA A 820 -23.57 8.13 47.70
C ALA A 820 -23.22 9.54 47.22
N SER A 821 -22.53 10.30 48.08
CA SER A 821 -21.97 11.61 47.74
C SER A 821 -20.44 11.57 47.75
N GLN A 822 -19.80 12.08 46.71
CA GLN A 822 -18.34 12.25 46.66
C GLN A 822 -17.97 13.73 46.53
N LYS A 823 -16.97 14.14 47.30
CA LYS A 823 -16.43 15.50 47.34
C LYS A 823 -15.30 15.63 46.32
N VAL A 824 -15.37 16.64 45.45
CA VAL A 824 -14.33 16.95 44.45
C VAL A 824 -14.04 18.45 44.41
N TRP A 825 -12.88 18.81 43.88
CA TRP A 825 -12.39 20.19 43.84
C TRP A 825 -12.14 20.63 42.40
N ALA A 826 -12.67 21.79 42.01
CA ALA A 826 -12.37 22.41 40.73
C ALA A 826 -11.10 23.26 40.83
N VAL A 827 -10.15 23.07 39.91
CA VAL A 827 -8.86 23.78 39.91
C VAL A 827 -8.66 24.45 38.56
N GLY A 828 -8.33 25.75 38.57
CA GLY A 828 -7.88 26.53 37.41
C GLY A 828 -6.37 26.76 37.47
N GLU A 829 -5.71 26.90 36.32
CA GLU A 829 -4.24 26.95 36.22
C GLU A 829 -3.56 27.83 37.29
N GLY A 830 -2.82 27.16 38.19
CA GLY A 830 -1.86 27.80 39.09
C GLY A 830 -2.36 28.20 40.48
N LYS A 831 -3.68 28.22 40.77
CA LYS A 831 -4.19 28.41 42.14
C LYS A 831 -5.46 27.59 42.39
N ASN A 832 -5.53 26.91 43.53
CA ASN A 832 -6.79 26.39 44.07
C ASN A 832 -7.79 27.55 44.15
N LEU A 833 -8.93 27.43 43.48
CA LEU A 833 -10.04 28.35 43.73
C LEU A 833 -10.37 28.18 45.22
N GLU A 834 -10.15 29.24 46.01
CA GLU A 834 -10.28 29.16 47.46
C GLU A 834 -11.68 28.67 47.85
N GLY A 835 -11.74 27.42 48.31
CA GLY A 835 -12.60 27.04 49.43
C GLY A 835 -13.96 26.41 49.15
N THR A 836 -14.42 26.20 47.91
CA THR A 836 -15.75 25.57 47.72
C THR A 836 -15.68 24.16 47.12
N PRO A 837 -15.72 23.10 47.96
CA PRO A 837 -15.82 21.74 47.48
C PRO A 837 -17.18 21.46 46.84
N VAL A 838 -17.17 20.85 45.66
CA VAL A 838 -18.39 20.42 44.98
C VAL A 838 -18.71 19.01 45.43
N TYR A 839 -19.93 18.80 45.95
CA TYR A 839 -20.38 17.49 46.39
C TYR A 839 -21.33 16.91 45.37
N TRP A 840 -20.93 15.79 44.77
CA TRP A 840 -21.79 15.12 43.81
C TRP A 840 -22.48 13.95 44.47
N LYS A 841 -23.80 14.06 44.65
CA LYS A 841 -24.63 13.01 45.24
C LYS A 841 -25.58 12.48 44.19
N SER A 842 -25.42 11.22 43.83
CA SER A 842 -26.32 10.61 42.85
C SER A 842 -27.50 9.94 43.52
N SER A 843 -28.70 10.07 42.93
CA SER A 843 -29.88 9.32 43.36
C SER A 843 -30.11 8.01 42.59
N ASP A 844 -29.21 7.65 41.66
CA ASP A 844 -29.08 6.33 40.99
C ASP A 844 -27.62 6.06 40.53
N PRO A 845 -27.17 4.82 40.23
CA PRO A 845 -25.79 4.58 39.84
C PRO A 845 -25.51 5.14 38.42
N GLN A 846 -24.60 6.10 38.29
CA GLN A 846 -24.23 6.70 37.00
C GLN A 846 -22.70 6.83 36.85
N ILE A 847 -22.21 6.79 35.61
CA ILE A 847 -20.83 7.14 35.23
C ILE A 847 -20.90 8.52 34.57
N VAL A 848 -20.12 9.47 35.07
CA VAL A 848 -19.95 10.78 34.43
C VAL A 848 -18.51 10.91 33.94
N SER A 849 -18.33 11.23 32.65
CA SER A 849 -17.02 11.44 32.02
C SER A 849 -16.84 12.89 31.59
N PHE A 850 -15.65 13.44 31.78
CA PHE A 850 -15.29 14.81 31.40
C PHE A 850 -14.30 14.76 30.24
N ALA A 851 -14.63 15.39 29.10
CA ALA A 851 -13.73 15.46 27.95
C ALA A 851 -13.24 16.90 27.75
N GLU A 852 -11.92 17.05 27.64
CA GLU A 852 -11.25 18.28 27.21
C GLU A 852 -11.11 18.17 25.68
N LYS A 853 -11.72 19.07 24.91
CA LYS A 853 -11.55 19.07 23.45
C LYS A 853 -10.61 20.22 23.08
N THR A 854 -9.35 19.87 22.86
CA THR A 854 -8.34 20.73 22.22
C THR A 854 -8.01 20.11 20.88
N ASP A 855 -8.58 20.61 19.79
CA ASP A 855 -8.00 20.49 18.46
C ASP A 855 -8.45 21.66 17.59
N SER A 856 -7.46 22.26 16.93
CA SER A 856 -7.46 23.53 16.22
C SER A 856 -7.95 23.39 14.77
N ASN A 857 -9.10 24.00 14.42
CA ASN A 857 -9.40 24.67 13.14
C ASN A 857 -10.89 24.98 12.91
N GLU A 858 -11.65 25.33 13.95
CA GLU A 858 -12.97 25.95 13.79
C GLU A 858 -13.03 27.26 14.58
N ALA A 859 -13.61 28.28 13.95
CA ALA A 859 -13.83 29.58 14.54
C ALA A 859 -14.56 29.47 15.89
N GLN A 860 -14.13 30.29 16.83
CA GLN A 860 -14.60 30.42 18.20
C GLN A 860 -16.14 30.36 18.33
N ASN A 861 -16.68 29.18 18.66
CA ASN A 861 -18.06 29.04 19.13
C ASN A 861 -18.03 28.40 20.52
N ASN A 862 -18.13 29.26 21.55
CA ASN A 862 -18.15 28.88 22.95
C ASN A 862 -19.43 28.10 23.26
N THR A 863 -19.34 26.78 23.45
CA THR A 863 -20.49 25.92 23.77
C THR A 863 -20.18 24.97 24.93
N ALA A 864 -21.10 24.85 25.89
CA ALA A 864 -21.08 23.80 26.90
C ALA A 864 -22.10 22.72 26.52
N THR A 865 -21.69 21.45 26.48
CA THR A 865 -22.56 20.32 26.11
C THR A 865 -22.83 19.44 27.33
N VAL A 866 -24.10 19.25 27.68
CA VAL A 866 -24.54 18.22 28.63
C VAL A 866 -25.23 17.12 27.82
N ALA A 867 -24.71 15.88 27.88
CA ALA A 867 -25.25 14.75 27.16
C ALA A 867 -25.91 13.75 28.11
N PHE A 868 -27.13 13.31 27.78
CA PHE A 868 -27.84 12.23 28.48
C PHE A 868 -27.72 10.95 27.65
N ASN A 869 -27.50 9.79 28.30
CA ASN A 869 -27.44 8.53 27.56
C ASN A 869 -28.85 8.04 27.19
N GLU A 870 -28.95 7.33 26.07
CA GLU A 870 -30.21 6.87 25.47
C GLU A 870 -30.92 5.79 26.33
N GLN A 871 -30.17 5.00 27.11
CA GLN A 871 -30.74 3.99 28.02
C GLN A 871 -31.40 4.57 29.28
N THR A 872 -31.11 5.82 29.64
CA THR A 872 -31.70 6.49 30.82
C THR A 872 -33.08 7.09 30.48
N LEU A 873 -33.32 7.39 29.20
CA LEU A 873 -34.61 7.89 28.70
C LEU A 873 -35.60 6.75 28.34
N LEU A 874 -35.09 5.56 28.00
CA LEU A 874 -35.91 4.41 27.60
C LEU A 874 -36.38 3.50 28.76
N ALA A 875 -36.01 3.79 30.02
CA ALA A 875 -36.35 2.95 31.16
C ALA A 875 -37.62 3.40 31.94
N HIS A 876 -38.38 4.37 31.43
CA HIS A 876 -39.53 4.94 32.12
C HIS A 876 -40.72 5.12 31.17
N GLU A 877 -41.78 4.33 31.40
CA GLU A 877 -43.03 4.38 30.63
C GLU A 877 -43.73 5.74 30.78
N ASN A 878 -44.08 6.33 29.63
CA ASN A 878 -44.95 7.48 29.37
C ASN A 878 -44.96 8.61 30.44
N GLY A 879 -44.16 9.65 30.20
CA GLY A 879 -44.18 10.89 30.98
C GLY A 879 -43.46 12.07 30.31
N THR A 880 -43.78 13.29 30.77
CA THR A 880 -43.16 14.55 30.30
C THR A 880 -41.95 14.91 31.17
N VAL A 881 -40.77 15.09 30.55
CA VAL A 881 -39.53 15.54 31.20
C VAL A 881 -39.37 17.04 31.05
N THR A 882 -39.23 17.80 32.15
CA THR A 882 -39.06 19.27 32.09
C THR A 882 -37.62 19.68 32.41
N ILE A 883 -36.92 20.28 31.45
CA ILE A 883 -35.56 20.81 31.63
C ILE A 883 -35.66 22.30 32.00
N THR A 884 -34.93 22.74 33.02
CA THR A 884 -35.05 24.10 33.56
C THR A 884 -33.72 24.86 33.55
N VAL A 885 -33.49 25.72 32.57
CA VAL A 885 -32.27 26.55 32.55
C VAL A 885 -32.50 27.78 33.43
N THR A 886 -31.60 28.03 34.38
CA THR A 886 -31.75 29.14 35.32
C THR A 886 -30.46 29.97 35.37
N SER A 887 -30.48 31.24 34.96
CA SER A 887 -29.32 32.12 35.11
C SER A 887 -29.52 33.10 36.26
N THR A 888 -28.44 33.46 36.96
CA THR A 888 -28.49 34.48 38.02
C THR A 888 -27.49 35.56 37.70
N ILE A 889 -27.95 36.81 37.63
CA ILE A 889 -27.10 37.99 37.43
C ILE A 889 -27.37 38.93 38.60
N ASP A 890 -26.33 39.26 39.37
CA ASP A 890 -26.38 40.14 40.56
C ASP A 890 -27.54 39.84 41.52
N GLY A 891 -27.73 38.55 41.82
CA GLY A 891 -28.70 38.08 42.81
C GLY A 891 -30.15 37.97 42.30
N THR A 892 -30.42 38.26 41.03
CA THR A 892 -31.75 38.06 40.43
C THR A 892 -31.77 36.82 39.54
N GLU A 893 -32.69 35.90 39.83
CA GLU A 893 -32.83 34.59 39.19
C GLU A 893 -33.77 34.65 37.99
N LEU A 894 -33.33 34.15 36.84
CA LEU A 894 -34.09 34.04 35.60
C LEU A 894 -34.23 32.57 35.23
N LYS A 895 -35.46 32.08 35.10
CA LYS A 895 -35.80 30.66 34.93
C LYS A 895 -36.51 30.42 33.61
N ALA A 896 -36.10 29.40 32.87
CA ALA A 896 -36.74 28.93 31.64
C ALA A 896 -36.98 27.42 31.72
N GLU A 897 -38.24 26.98 31.51
CA GLU A 897 -38.65 25.58 31.62
C GLU A 897 -39.06 25.00 30.25
N LEU A 898 -38.65 23.78 29.96
CA LEU A 898 -38.83 23.09 28.68
C LEU A 898 -39.37 21.67 28.91
N PRO A 899 -40.69 21.44 28.79
CA PRO A 899 -41.28 20.11 28.89
C PRO A 899 -41.13 19.30 27.58
N VAL A 900 -40.81 18.01 27.70
CA VAL A 900 -40.61 17.05 26.60
C VAL A 900 -41.45 15.79 26.86
N THR A 901 -42.44 15.51 26.00
CA THR A 901 -43.35 14.34 26.17
C THR A 901 -42.92 13.16 25.30
N VAL A 902 -42.92 11.95 25.87
CA VAL A 902 -42.70 10.68 25.17
C VAL A 902 -44.03 9.91 25.11
N GLY A 903 -44.42 9.33 23.97
CA GLY A 903 -45.70 8.62 23.81
C GLY A 903 -45.62 7.31 23.00
N GLU A 904 -46.48 6.34 23.35
CA GLU A 904 -46.62 4.98 22.77
C GLU A 904 -47.98 4.71 22.07
N ASP A 905 -47.93 3.81 21.07
CA ASP A 905 -48.88 2.83 20.48
C ASP A 905 -50.43 2.96 20.55
N VAL A 906 -51.08 2.51 19.46
CA VAL A 906 -52.53 2.18 19.38
C VAL A 906 -52.74 0.74 18.89
N ALA A 907 -53.36 -0.11 19.74
CA ALA A 907 -53.92 -1.45 19.42
C ALA A 907 -55.47 -1.38 19.33
N VAL A 908 -56.26 -2.28 18.70
CA VAL A 908 -56.73 -3.63 19.12
C VAL A 908 -57.67 -4.16 17.98
N ALA A 909 -57.68 -5.42 17.52
CA ALA A 909 -58.50 -6.53 18.06
C ALA A 909 -58.25 -7.91 17.39
N ALA A 910 -58.31 -8.98 18.20
CA ALA A 910 -58.37 -10.40 17.82
C ALA A 910 -59.80 -10.97 18.06
N PRO A 911 -60.21 -12.08 17.42
CA PRO A 911 -59.99 -13.45 17.97
C PRO A 911 -59.64 -14.47 16.83
N ASN A 912 -59.19 -15.72 17.00
CA ASN A 912 -59.36 -16.73 18.05
C ASN A 912 -58.38 -17.92 17.83
N GLN A 913 -57.83 -18.45 18.95
CA GLN A 913 -57.59 -19.86 19.34
C GLN A 913 -57.03 -20.92 18.37
N GLY A 914 -55.91 -21.55 18.77
CA GLY A 914 -55.57 -22.93 18.39
C GLY A 914 -54.09 -23.32 18.54
N SER A 915 -53.69 -23.84 19.71
CA SER A 915 -52.52 -24.76 19.86
C SER A 915 -53.10 -26.14 20.22
N PRO A 916 -52.51 -27.30 19.85
CA PRO A 916 -51.31 -27.80 20.55
C PRO A 916 -50.35 -28.76 19.77
N ASN A 917 -49.05 -28.61 20.08
CA ASN A 917 -48.15 -29.66 20.61
C ASN A 917 -47.66 -30.89 19.78
N THR A 918 -46.54 -31.43 20.31
CA THR A 918 -45.84 -32.72 20.07
C THR A 918 -44.75 -32.70 18.98
N GLY A 919 -43.52 -33.18 19.17
CA GLY A 919 -42.80 -33.83 20.29
C GLY A 919 -41.29 -33.61 20.09
N ALA A 920 -40.47 -33.54 21.13
CA ALA A 920 -39.80 -34.70 21.75
C ALA A 920 -38.87 -35.42 20.73
N SER A 921 -37.59 -35.69 20.98
CA SER A 921 -36.88 -35.85 22.25
C SER A 921 -35.39 -36.10 21.96
N ASN A 922 -34.55 -35.79 22.95
CA ASN A 922 -33.53 -36.67 23.56
C ASN A 922 -32.44 -37.26 22.63
N ASN A 923 -31.20 -37.49 23.03
CA ASN A 923 -30.44 -37.55 24.28
C ASN A 923 -29.03 -38.01 23.75
N THR A 924 -27.89 -37.99 24.42
CA THR A 924 -27.57 -38.10 25.84
C THR A 924 -26.04 -37.94 25.92
N THR A 925 -25.61 -37.06 26.81
CA THR A 925 -24.66 -37.26 27.93
C THR A 925 -23.39 -38.12 27.71
N LYS A 926 -22.17 -37.59 27.94
CA LYS A 926 -21.45 -37.44 29.26
C LYS A 926 -21.22 -38.79 29.99
N PRO A 927 -20.15 -39.00 30.79
CA PRO A 927 -19.75 -38.07 31.87
C PRO A 927 -18.25 -38.03 32.28
N ALA A 928 -17.80 -36.97 32.96
CA ALA A 928 -17.35 -36.95 34.39
C ALA A 928 -15.81 -36.93 34.53
N ALA A 929 -15.15 -36.27 35.50
CA ALA A 929 -15.58 -35.65 36.76
C ALA A 929 -14.57 -34.53 37.15
N LYS A 930 -15.03 -33.36 37.66
CA LYS A 930 -15.01 -32.89 39.08
C LYS A 930 -13.60 -32.43 39.56
N THR A 931 -13.37 -31.24 40.12
CA THR A 931 -14.10 -30.32 41.04
C THR A 931 -13.42 -28.92 40.98
N SER A 932 -14.10 -27.76 41.01
CA SER A 932 -14.69 -27.11 42.20
C SER A 932 -15.74 -26.03 41.85
N ARG A 933 -16.71 -25.83 42.76
CA ARG A 933 -17.86 -24.88 42.76
C ARG A 933 -17.47 -23.60 43.53
N ASN A 934 -18.12 -22.43 43.50
CA ASN A 934 -19.11 -21.75 42.65
C ASN A 934 -19.10 -20.29 43.16
N GLY A 935 -19.15 -19.30 42.26
CA GLY A 935 -19.33 -17.89 42.60
C GLY A 935 -19.12 -17.04 41.36
N LEU A 936 -20.21 -16.76 40.64
CA LEU A 936 -20.24 -16.12 39.32
C LEU A 936 -19.39 -14.84 39.25
N ALA A 937 -18.30 -14.89 38.47
CA ALA A 937 -17.66 -13.72 37.90
C ALA A 937 -18.34 -13.43 36.55
N LYS A 938 -19.03 -12.28 36.46
CA LYS A 938 -19.50 -11.70 35.20
C LYS A 938 -18.28 -11.12 34.47
N THR A 939 -17.96 -11.65 33.31
CA THR A 939 -17.03 -11.06 32.34
C THR A 939 -17.72 -9.86 31.67
N GLY A 940 -17.09 -8.69 31.74
CA GLY A 940 -17.52 -7.46 31.09
C GLY A 940 -16.32 -6.69 30.57
N ALA A 941 -16.22 -6.59 29.25
CA ALA A 941 -15.43 -5.73 28.36
C ALA A 941 -15.34 -6.50 27.02
N ASP A 942 -15.43 -5.95 25.82
CA ASP A 942 -15.86 -4.69 25.23
C ASP A 942 -15.86 -4.94 23.70
N VAL A 943 -16.49 -4.03 22.95
CA VAL A 943 -16.28 -3.74 21.51
C VAL A 943 -17.01 -4.58 20.44
N ALA A 944 -18.11 -3.97 19.98
CA ALA A 944 -18.54 -3.70 18.60
C ALA A 944 -18.31 -4.74 17.47
N ILE A 945 -19.43 -5.23 16.92
CA ILE A 945 -19.54 -5.68 15.53
C ILE A 945 -20.66 -4.87 14.88
N VAL A 946 -20.28 -4.00 13.95
CA VAL A 946 -21.18 -3.33 13.01
C VAL A 946 -21.32 -4.25 11.80
N ALA A 947 -22.50 -4.83 11.61
CA ALA A 947 -22.88 -5.45 10.35
C ALA A 947 -23.73 -4.45 9.56
N ALA A 948 -23.20 -3.97 8.44
CA ALA A 948 -23.95 -3.26 7.43
C ALA A 948 -24.45 -4.28 6.39
N VAL A 949 -25.76 -4.35 6.18
CA VAL A 949 -26.34 -4.89 4.94
C VAL A 949 -27.42 -3.92 4.47
N VAL A 950 -27.19 -3.44 3.26
CA VAL A 950 -28.04 -2.58 2.42
C VAL A 950 -29.15 -3.43 1.80
N VAL A 951 -30.39 -2.91 1.73
CA VAL A 951 -31.27 -3.16 0.56
C VAL A 951 -32.00 -1.89 0.18
N LEU A 952 -31.89 -1.60 -1.12
CA LEU A 952 -32.47 -0.56 -1.96
C LEU A 952 -34.01 -0.45 -1.89
N LEU A 953 -34.50 0.79 -2.05
CA LEU A 953 -35.84 1.08 -2.59
C LEU A 953 -35.69 1.52 -4.05
N VAL A 954 -36.11 0.67 -4.99
CA VAL A 954 -36.45 1.08 -6.36
C VAL A 954 -37.97 1.28 -6.41
N GLY A 955 -38.38 2.43 -6.95
CA GLY A 955 -39.75 2.88 -7.03
C GLY A 955 -40.66 2.00 -7.88
N ALA A 956 -41.93 1.98 -7.50
CA ALA A 956 -43.01 1.25 -8.13
C ALA A 956 -43.42 1.85 -9.49
N GLY A 957 -43.56 0.95 -10.48
CA GLY A 957 -44.36 1.13 -11.70
C GLY A 957 -45.27 -0.10 -11.87
N PHE A 958 -46.56 0.12 -12.06
CA PHE A 958 -47.64 -0.87 -12.04
C PHE A 958 -47.55 -1.96 -13.14
N GLY A 959 -47.95 -3.18 -12.79
CA GLY A 959 -48.33 -4.25 -13.74
C GLY A 959 -48.55 -5.60 -13.05
N ALA A 960 -49.81 -6.02 -12.88
CA ALA A 960 -50.18 -7.28 -12.24
C ALA A 960 -50.12 -8.48 -13.20
N VAL A 961 -49.45 -9.60 -12.82
CA VAL A 961 -49.68 -10.95 -13.37
C VAL A 961 -49.46 -12.03 -12.29
N ARG A 962 -50.29 -13.09 -12.35
CA ARG A 962 -50.58 -14.15 -11.37
C ARG A 962 -49.56 -15.32 -11.28
N LEU A 963 -49.41 -15.81 -10.03
CA LEU A 963 -49.33 -17.21 -9.51
C LEU A 963 -48.55 -18.32 -10.26
N SER A 964 -47.63 -18.98 -9.54
CA SER A 964 -47.65 -20.43 -9.19
C SER A 964 -46.24 -20.99 -8.99
N ALA A 965 -45.83 -21.31 -7.76
CA ALA A 965 -44.67 -22.15 -7.49
C ALA A 965 -45.12 -23.57 -7.13
N LYS A 966 -44.77 -24.54 -8.00
CA LYS A 966 -44.64 -25.95 -7.64
C LYS A 966 -43.21 -26.18 -7.13
N ARG A 967 -43.10 -26.93 -6.03
CA ARG A 967 -41.89 -27.62 -5.59
C ARG A 967 -41.52 -28.70 -6.62
N ASP A 968 -40.28 -28.70 -7.07
CA ASP A 968 -39.28 -29.70 -6.66
C ASP A 968 -37.90 -29.03 -6.59
#